data_AF-A0A537ZK73-F1
#
_entry.id   AF-A0A537ZK73-F1
#
_cell.length_a   1.000
_cell.length_b   1.000
_cell.length_c   1.000
_cell.angle_alpha   90.00
_cell.angle_beta   90.00
_cell.angle_gamma   90.00
#
_symmetry.space_group_name_H-M   'P 1'
#
loop_
_entity.id
_entity.type
_entity.pdbx_description
1 polymer ?
#
loop_
_entity_poly.entity_id
_entity_poly.type
_entity_poly.pdbx_seq_one_letter_code
_entity_poly.pdbx_strand_id
1 'polypeptide(L)'
;MRIALVSPYSYTYPGGVGRHVEATAEELIRRGHDVRMFAPYDPDDRLARAMHRGARPDAREVPDYLVPLGRTIGIPANGAVSNLSLTPYATSVLGRAVRDTSFDVIHVHEPNAPVVSWFAIESARVPVVGTFHSYSTSRLVNGFTANVLNARRMYAKLHARIAVSEAARWTAQRFYGGTYRIVPNGVDLSAAPGGSKEKADHLRLLFVGRADERKGLPVLLRAFEALHGAGIDARLTVAGATEEEVEPYLLERDGVEVLGRVTEDEKWRLLHEADVVCAPSLGGESFGMVLTEAFAAGTPVVCSDIAGYRDVLRDGVDGLLVPAGDAAALGEALLGLAIDPARRMRMASNARERARRFAWPTVTGEILESYEQAIERAALPAGRAASVALRAGIRPADGLPSTRPRRIPSVEPELPGAGRRRAFRAARRIGVAVGAAAGIGLGALALQRIGVDSILRALVAATPWWVLAGFALMCISMLARAESWHAILRAALPGARVRRRHAARGVMIGVLMSATLPARLGEPSRALIVARRLGRVRERLPVVLGTLVSQTLLNLVALAALGSIMFATVGLFQGHETALVLVGVAPIAALGLVALAPLLLRKGTGSRFGRLHPWVAKLRAAMIEARRGLKVFRNPRLGAWAAFMQLLAWAIQWFACYTLLVALGLDQKAGLGAAAAVLFAVNVTAVIPATPSNIGVFQAACVAVLSAYGINHTDAFAYGIILQAVEVATAFALGMPSLVGEGMSWKDLKLRALHATPVELSVRARRSARDGAEA
;
A
#
# COMPACT_ATOMS: atom_id res chain seq x y z
N MET A 1 23.17 25.92 -34.95
CA MET A 1 22.88 24.54 -35.39
C MET A 1 21.39 24.42 -35.70
N ARG A 2 21.03 23.53 -36.61
CA ARG A 2 19.68 23.07 -36.89
C ARG A 2 19.45 21.73 -36.20
N ILE A 3 18.55 21.70 -35.23
CA ILE A 3 18.42 20.60 -34.27
C ILE A 3 17.01 20.02 -34.36
N ALA A 4 16.92 18.70 -34.57
CA ALA A 4 15.67 17.97 -34.46
C ALA A 4 15.59 17.29 -33.10
N LEU A 5 14.65 17.71 -32.25
CA LEU A 5 14.35 17.03 -30.98
C LEU A 5 13.18 16.07 -31.19
N VAL A 6 13.32 14.81 -30.81
CA VAL A 6 12.28 13.78 -30.99
C VAL A 6 11.85 13.23 -29.64
N SER A 7 10.58 13.47 -29.30
CA SER A 7 9.93 12.90 -28.11
C SER A 7 8.93 11.80 -28.53
N PRO A 8 8.97 10.61 -27.90
CA PRO A 8 7.99 9.57 -28.16
C PRO A 8 6.67 9.79 -27.41
N TYR A 9 6.62 10.75 -26.49
CA TYR A 9 5.47 10.99 -25.63
C TYR A 9 4.63 12.17 -26.08
N SER A 10 3.31 12.05 -25.91
CA SER A 10 2.35 13.10 -26.21
C SER A 10 2.65 14.41 -25.47
N TYR A 11 2.63 15.51 -26.22
CA TYR A 11 2.83 16.88 -25.73
C TYR A 11 1.66 17.39 -24.84
N THR A 12 0.46 16.85 -25.06
CA THR A 12 -0.77 17.30 -24.38
C THR A 12 -1.05 16.55 -23.08
N TYR A 13 -0.21 15.60 -22.68
CA TYR A 13 -0.34 14.93 -21.39
C TYR A 13 0.86 15.25 -20.48
N PRO A 14 0.63 15.41 -19.16
CA PRO A 14 1.68 15.78 -18.24
C PRO A 14 2.71 14.65 -18.08
N GLY A 15 3.99 14.96 -18.27
CA GLY A 15 5.10 14.03 -18.10
C GLY A 15 6.45 14.73 -17.94
N GLY A 16 7.35 14.12 -17.16
CA GLY A 16 8.68 14.70 -16.91
C GLY A 16 9.55 14.76 -18.16
N VAL A 17 9.50 13.71 -19.00
CA VAL A 17 10.28 13.68 -20.25
C VAL A 17 9.79 14.72 -21.24
N GLY A 18 8.48 14.82 -21.48
CA GLY A 18 7.91 15.82 -22.39
C GLY A 18 8.31 17.25 -22.01
N ARG A 19 8.17 17.61 -20.73
CA ARG A 19 8.61 18.90 -20.19
C ARG A 19 10.12 19.13 -20.34
N HIS A 20 10.93 18.09 -20.15
CA HIS A 20 12.36 18.20 -20.37
C HIS A 20 12.70 18.51 -21.83
N VAL A 21 12.07 17.84 -22.80
CA VAL A 21 12.32 18.08 -24.23
C VAL A 21 11.92 19.50 -24.61
N GLU A 22 10.74 19.94 -24.14
CA GLU A 22 10.22 21.29 -24.37
C GLU A 22 11.16 22.38 -23.83
N ALA A 23 11.54 22.30 -22.54
CA ALA A 23 12.44 23.28 -21.94
C ALA A 23 13.85 23.25 -22.56
N THR A 24 14.31 22.08 -23.02
CA THR A 24 15.55 21.98 -23.81
C THR A 24 15.41 22.70 -25.14
N ALA A 25 14.27 22.57 -25.83
CA ALA A 25 13.99 23.28 -27.09
C ALA A 25 14.05 24.80 -26.89
N GLU A 26 13.36 25.30 -25.87
CA GLU A 26 13.28 26.73 -25.57
C GLU A 26 14.64 27.33 -25.20
N GLU A 27 15.43 26.63 -24.38
CA GLU A 27 16.79 27.08 -24.04
C GLU A 27 17.72 27.07 -25.28
N LEU A 28 17.62 26.08 -26.15
CA LEU A 28 18.40 26.02 -27.40
C LEU A 28 18.00 27.17 -28.36
N ILE A 29 16.70 27.47 -28.48
CA ILE A 29 16.20 28.60 -29.27
C ILE A 29 16.72 29.92 -28.70
N ARG A 30 16.68 30.08 -27.36
CA ARG A 30 17.20 31.29 -26.69
C ARG A 30 18.70 31.51 -26.95
N ARG A 31 19.45 30.44 -27.21
CA ARG A 31 20.87 30.46 -27.60
C ARG A 31 21.11 30.67 -29.09
N GLY A 32 20.07 30.93 -29.87
CA GLY A 32 20.17 31.21 -31.31
C GLY A 32 20.31 29.96 -32.19
N HIS A 33 19.85 28.79 -31.72
CA HIS A 33 19.76 27.60 -32.55
C HIS A 33 18.38 27.49 -33.21
N ASP A 34 18.35 26.93 -34.42
CA ASP A 34 17.11 26.59 -35.12
C ASP A 34 16.67 25.20 -34.67
N VAL A 35 15.52 25.11 -34.01
CA VAL A 35 15.05 23.88 -33.37
C VAL A 35 13.69 23.49 -33.92
N ARG A 36 13.55 22.21 -34.26
CA ARG A 36 12.25 21.58 -34.53
C ARG A 36 12.02 20.44 -33.55
N MET A 37 10.95 20.55 -32.77
CA MET A 37 10.52 19.51 -31.84
C MET A 37 9.47 18.63 -32.51
N PHE A 38 9.66 17.32 -32.50
CA PHE A 38 8.72 16.33 -33.01
C PHE A 38 8.15 15.57 -31.82
N ALA A 39 6.86 15.72 -31.56
CA ALA A 39 6.18 14.99 -30.50
C ALA A 39 4.74 14.64 -30.92
N PRO A 40 4.20 13.50 -30.46
CA PRO A 40 2.77 13.23 -30.60
C PRO A 40 1.91 14.31 -29.94
N TYR A 41 0.68 14.46 -30.41
CA TYR A 41 -0.29 15.45 -29.93
C TYR A 41 -1.69 14.82 -29.93
N ASP A 42 -2.36 14.85 -28.78
CA ASP A 42 -3.71 14.34 -28.63
C ASP A 42 -4.71 15.49 -28.44
N PRO A 43 -5.67 15.67 -29.38
CA PRO A 43 -6.72 16.68 -29.22
C PRO A 43 -7.73 16.26 -28.14
N ASP A 44 -8.33 17.22 -27.44
CA ASP A 44 -9.38 16.93 -26.44
C ASP A 44 -10.70 16.54 -27.12
N ASP A 45 -10.80 15.28 -27.54
CA ASP A 45 -12.01 14.69 -28.07
C ASP A 45 -12.36 13.34 -27.41
N ARG A 46 -13.51 12.78 -27.82
CA ARG A 46 -14.00 11.51 -27.27
C ARG A 46 -13.03 10.35 -27.51
N LEU A 47 -12.31 10.36 -28.64
CA LEU A 47 -11.39 9.28 -28.99
C LEU A 47 -10.15 9.31 -28.10
N ALA A 48 -9.54 10.49 -27.88
CA ALA A 48 -8.43 10.63 -26.95
C ALA A 48 -8.83 10.16 -25.54
N ARG A 49 -10.00 10.59 -25.05
CA ARG A 49 -10.48 10.12 -23.74
C ARG A 49 -10.64 8.60 -23.68
N ALA A 50 -11.16 7.96 -24.73
CA ALA A 50 -11.27 6.50 -24.78
C ALA A 50 -9.90 5.81 -24.77
N MET A 51 -8.95 6.28 -25.58
CA MET A 51 -7.61 5.71 -25.70
C MET A 51 -6.72 5.91 -24.46
N HIS A 52 -7.11 6.85 -23.58
CA HIS A 52 -6.41 7.19 -22.35
C HIS A 52 -7.24 6.93 -21.08
N ARG A 53 -8.19 5.99 -21.14
CA ARG A 53 -8.97 5.51 -19.98
C ARG A 53 -9.69 6.64 -19.22
N GLY A 54 -10.23 7.61 -19.96
CA GLY A 54 -10.94 8.77 -19.43
C GLY A 54 -10.05 9.97 -19.11
N ALA A 55 -8.72 9.86 -19.20
CA ALA A 55 -7.83 11.00 -18.97
C ALA A 55 -7.96 12.02 -20.10
N ARG A 56 -8.19 13.29 -19.72
CA ARG A 56 -8.29 14.41 -20.67
C ARG A 56 -6.89 14.98 -20.97
N PRO A 57 -6.59 15.29 -22.25
CA PRO A 57 -5.43 16.11 -22.60
C PRO A 57 -5.51 17.50 -21.95
N ASP A 58 -4.37 18.07 -21.60
CA ASP A 58 -4.25 19.46 -21.14
C ASP A 58 -4.38 20.40 -22.35
N ALA A 59 -5.17 21.47 -22.21
CA ALA A 59 -5.30 22.49 -23.25
C ALA A 59 -4.02 23.34 -23.30
N ARG A 60 -3.19 23.12 -24.33
CA ARG A 60 -1.91 23.81 -24.51
C ARG A 60 -1.81 24.41 -25.92
N GLU A 61 -1.28 25.62 -25.99
CA GLU A 61 -0.89 26.23 -27.26
C GLU A 61 0.24 25.42 -27.89
N VAL A 62 0.21 25.31 -29.22
CA VAL A 62 1.21 24.58 -30.01
C VAL A 62 2.24 25.60 -30.49
N PRO A 63 3.48 25.56 -29.99
CA PRO A 63 4.52 26.49 -30.45
C PRO A 63 4.90 26.24 -31.90
N ASP A 64 5.36 27.27 -32.62
CA ASP A 64 5.74 27.18 -34.04
C ASP A 64 6.86 26.16 -34.32
N TYR A 65 7.72 25.92 -33.33
CA TYR A 65 8.80 24.95 -33.42
C TYR A 65 8.33 23.49 -33.24
N LEU A 66 7.09 23.27 -32.77
CA LEU A 66 6.52 21.94 -32.55
C LEU A 66 5.88 21.40 -33.83
N VAL A 67 6.25 20.17 -34.20
CA VAL A 67 5.67 19.40 -35.31
C VAL A 67 4.88 18.22 -34.72
N PRO A 68 3.53 18.28 -34.76
CA PRO A 68 2.70 17.21 -34.23
C PRO A 68 2.86 15.89 -35.00
N LEU A 69 3.12 14.80 -34.29
CA LEU A 69 3.24 13.45 -34.87
C LEU A 69 1.93 12.64 -34.81
N GLY A 70 0.81 13.29 -34.52
CA GLY A 70 -0.50 12.65 -34.38
C GLY A 70 -0.71 11.99 -33.01
N ARG A 71 -1.77 11.17 -32.92
CA ARG A 71 -2.32 10.67 -31.65
C ARG A 71 -1.48 9.58 -30.99
N THR A 72 -1.78 9.34 -29.72
CA THR A 72 -1.17 8.29 -28.90
C THR A 72 -2.19 7.32 -28.31
N ILE A 73 -1.66 6.30 -27.65
CA ILE A 73 -2.41 5.32 -26.86
C ILE A 73 -1.80 5.28 -25.47
N GLY A 74 -2.64 5.30 -24.43
CA GLY A 74 -2.20 5.21 -23.04
C GLY A 74 -1.83 3.78 -22.64
N ILE A 75 -0.54 3.50 -22.52
CA ILE A 75 -0.02 2.17 -22.13
C ILE A 75 0.47 2.21 -20.68
N PRO A 76 -0.03 1.34 -19.78
CA PRO A 76 0.46 1.29 -18.39
C PRO A 76 1.89 0.73 -18.35
N ALA A 77 2.84 1.51 -17.82
CA ALA A 77 4.25 1.14 -17.70
C ALA A 77 4.89 1.75 -16.44
N ASN A 78 5.69 0.97 -15.71
CA ASN A 78 6.44 1.39 -14.51
C ASN A 78 5.61 2.15 -13.44
N GLY A 79 4.32 1.82 -13.29
CA GLY A 79 3.42 2.49 -12.33
C GLY A 79 2.84 3.82 -12.81
N ALA A 80 3.11 4.21 -14.06
CA ALA A 80 2.51 5.36 -14.73
C ALA A 80 1.84 4.93 -16.06
N VAL A 81 1.28 5.88 -16.81
CA VAL A 81 0.78 5.68 -18.16
C VAL A 81 1.72 6.38 -19.13
N SER A 82 2.29 5.64 -20.08
CA SER A 82 3.10 6.16 -21.18
C SER A 82 2.21 6.36 -22.40
N ASN A 83 2.13 7.61 -22.88
CA ASN A 83 1.30 8.00 -24.01
C ASN A 83 2.15 7.95 -25.28
N LEU A 84 2.13 6.82 -26.00
CA LEU A 84 3.02 6.55 -27.14
C LEU A 84 2.26 6.59 -28.46
N SER A 85 2.85 7.17 -29.50
CA SER A 85 2.32 7.04 -30.86
C SER A 85 2.77 5.75 -31.52
N LEU A 86 1.81 4.97 -32.00
CA LEU A 86 2.03 3.72 -32.72
C LEU A 86 1.52 3.79 -34.17
N THR A 87 1.29 5.01 -34.68
CA THR A 87 0.66 5.22 -35.98
C THR A 87 1.68 5.36 -37.10
N PRO A 88 1.40 4.88 -38.33
CA PRO A 88 2.24 5.15 -39.50
C PRO A 88 2.35 6.64 -39.84
N TYR A 89 1.31 7.42 -39.50
CA TYR A 89 1.29 8.88 -39.68
C TYR A 89 2.51 9.54 -39.05
N ALA A 90 2.80 9.23 -37.79
CA ALA A 90 3.97 9.75 -37.07
C ALA A 90 5.27 9.53 -37.85
N THR A 91 5.50 8.30 -38.31
CA THR A 91 6.71 7.95 -39.09
C THR A 91 6.74 8.64 -40.47
N SER A 92 5.58 8.84 -41.11
CA SER A 92 5.50 9.53 -42.41
C SER A 92 5.86 11.01 -42.30
N VAL A 93 5.34 11.70 -41.27
CA VAL A 93 5.60 13.11 -41.00
C VAL A 93 7.06 13.32 -40.63
N LEU A 94 7.56 12.53 -39.66
CA LEU A 94 8.95 12.58 -39.24
C LEU A 94 9.90 12.28 -40.41
N GLY A 95 9.58 11.28 -41.23
CA GLY A 95 10.39 10.91 -42.39
C GLY A 95 10.45 11.97 -43.47
N ARG A 96 9.35 12.69 -43.72
CA ARG A 96 9.36 13.86 -44.61
C ARG A 96 10.25 14.96 -44.04
N ALA A 97 10.04 15.34 -42.78
CA ALA A 97 10.81 16.40 -42.15
C ALA A 97 12.32 16.12 -42.13
N VAL A 98 12.74 14.88 -41.81
CA VAL A 98 14.15 14.47 -41.82
C VAL A 98 14.77 14.48 -43.22
N ARG A 99 13.97 14.32 -44.29
CA ARG A 99 14.45 14.39 -45.69
C ARG A 99 14.48 15.82 -46.22
N ASP A 100 13.46 16.60 -45.90
CA ASP A 100 13.20 17.90 -46.52
C ASP A 100 13.92 19.04 -45.78
N THR A 101 14.33 18.80 -44.53
CA THR A 101 15.10 19.75 -43.71
C THR A 101 16.50 19.21 -43.45
N SER A 102 17.53 19.99 -43.76
CA SER A 102 18.91 19.63 -43.44
C SER A 102 19.23 19.95 -41.97
N PHE A 103 19.03 18.97 -41.08
CA PHE A 103 19.46 19.07 -39.68
C PHE A 103 20.95 18.82 -39.52
N ASP A 104 21.57 19.42 -38.52
CA ASP A 104 22.96 19.14 -38.13
C ASP A 104 23.03 17.97 -37.13
N VAL A 105 21.98 17.81 -36.31
CA VAL A 105 21.86 16.72 -35.32
C VAL A 105 20.41 16.34 -35.08
N ILE A 106 20.16 15.04 -34.86
CA ILE A 106 18.87 14.52 -34.37
C ILE A 106 19.07 14.03 -32.94
N HIS A 107 18.33 14.60 -31.99
CA HIS A 107 18.34 14.20 -30.59
C HIS A 107 17.05 13.47 -30.23
N VAL A 108 17.18 12.19 -29.92
CA VAL A 108 16.07 11.30 -29.57
C VAL A 108 15.99 11.12 -28.05
N HIS A 109 14.84 11.42 -27.46
CA HIS A 109 14.58 11.17 -26.05
C HIS A 109 13.87 9.83 -25.85
N GLU A 110 14.21 9.10 -24.79
CA GLU A 110 13.73 7.74 -24.53
C GLU A 110 13.86 6.80 -25.76
N PRO A 111 15.09 6.45 -26.20
CA PRO A 111 15.30 5.49 -27.29
C PRO A 111 14.76 4.08 -27.02
N ASN A 112 14.34 3.77 -25.79
CA ASN A 112 13.62 2.55 -25.40
C ASN A 112 12.16 2.51 -25.88
N ALA A 113 11.55 3.67 -26.16
CA ALA A 113 10.21 3.72 -26.73
C ALA A 113 10.26 3.34 -28.22
N PRO A 114 9.51 2.32 -28.68
CA PRO A 114 9.55 1.89 -30.08
C PRO A 114 8.81 2.86 -31.01
N VAL A 115 8.86 2.58 -32.31
CA VAL A 115 8.21 3.33 -33.39
C VAL A 115 8.83 4.69 -33.64
N VAL A 116 8.44 5.76 -32.93
CA VAL A 116 8.88 7.14 -33.23
C VAL A 116 10.38 7.31 -33.03
N SER A 117 10.89 6.95 -31.84
CA SER A 117 12.32 7.06 -31.53
C SER A 117 13.17 6.18 -32.44
N TRP A 118 12.70 4.97 -32.77
CA TRP A 118 13.46 4.04 -33.62
C TRP A 118 13.45 4.44 -35.07
N PHE A 119 12.32 4.94 -35.57
CA PHE A 119 12.24 5.50 -36.91
C PHE A 119 13.16 6.72 -37.05
N ALA A 120 13.22 7.60 -36.04
CA ALA A 120 14.18 8.70 -36.02
C ALA A 120 15.63 8.21 -36.15
N ILE A 121 16.00 7.18 -35.37
CA ILE A 121 17.34 6.57 -35.40
C ILE A 121 17.64 5.90 -36.75
N GLU A 122 16.67 5.19 -37.34
CA GLU A 122 16.83 4.48 -38.62
C GLU A 122 16.88 5.41 -39.83
N SER A 123 16.07 6.47 -39.82
CA SER A 123 15.97 7.41 -40.95
C SER A 123 17.04 8.50 -40.92
N ALA A 124 17.74 8.67 -39.80
CA ALA A 124 18.78 9.67 -39.63
C ALA A 124 19.92 9.50 -40.63
N ARG A 125 20.28 10.60 -41.30
CA ARG A 125 21.48 10.73 -42.14
C ARG A 125 22.56 11.62 -41.53
N VAL A 126 22.27 12.17 -40.37
CA VAL A 126 23.09 13.10 -39.59
C VAL A 126 23.38 12.47 -38.23
N PRO A 127 24.33 13.00 -37.45
CA PRO A 127 24.63 12.51 -36.11
C PRO A 127 23.38 12.37 -35.24
N VAL A 128 23.32 11.28 -34.47
CA VAL A 128 22.18 10.97 -33.59
C VAL A 128 22.63 10.92 -32.14
N VAL A 129 21.97 11.70 -31.29
CA VAL A 129 22.16 11.68 -29.83
C VAL A 129 20.94 11.06 -29.18
N GLY A 130 21.13 10.23 -28.15
CA GLY A 130 20.04 9.59 -27.42
C GLY A 130 20.08 9.89 -25.92
N THR A 131 19.00 10.44 -25.36
CA THR A 131 18.86 10.66 -23.90
C THR A 131 17.96 9.62 -23.24
N PHE A 132 18.48 9.00 -22.19
CA PHE A 132 17.85 7.95 -21.39
C PHE A 132 17.38 8.51 -20.05
N HIS A 133 16.07 8.56 -19.85
CA HIS A 133 15.38 9.13 -18.68
C HIS A 133 14.93 8.08 -17.68
N SER A 134 14.79 6.81 -18.07
CA SER A 134 14.15 5.80 -17.23
C SER A 134 15.13 4.99 -16.36
N TYR A 135 14.81 4.83 -15.08
CA TYR A 135 15.39 3.83 -14.19
C TYR A 135 14.46 2.61 -14.08
N SER A 136 14.94 1.42 -14.42
CA SER A 136 14.14 0.18 -14.35
C SER A 136 14.98 -1.04 -14.01
N THR A 137 14.56 -1.79 -12.99
CA THR A 137 15.20 -3.04 -12.58
C THR A 137 14.55 -4.29 -13.19
N SER A 138 13.46 -4.10 -13.96
CA SER A 138 12.67 -5.21 -14.52
C SER A 138 13.46 -5.97 -15.58
N ARG A 139 13.89 -7.19 -15.26
CA ARG A 139 14.63 -8.04 -16.19
C ARG A 139 13.78 -8.52 -17.36
N LEU A 140 12.50 -8.79 -17.12
CA LEU A 140 11.57 -9.25 -18.15
C LEU A 140 11.37 -8.16 -19.21
N VAL A 141 10.99 -6.96 -18.79
CA VAL A 141 10.71 -5.85 -19.71
C VAL A 141 11.98 -5.43 -20.45
N ASN A 142 13.07 -5.12 -19.72
CA ASN A 142 14.30 -4.68 -20.38
C ASN A 142 14.96 -5.80 -21.18
N GLY A 143 14.85 -7.06 -20.76
CA GLY A 143 15.36 -8.21 -21.52
C GLY A 143 14.58 -8.43 -22.81
N PHE A 144 13.25 -8.29 -22.78
CA PHE A 144 12.40 -8.35 -23.96
C PHE A 144 12.74 -7.22 -24.94
N THR A 145 12.79 -5.97 -24.48
CA THR A 145 13.14 -4.82 -25.33
C THR A 145 14.55 -4.94 -25.92
N ALA A 146 15.54 -5.34 -25.10
CA ALA A 146 16.91 -5.45 -25.54
C ALA A 146 17.15 -6.62 -26.52
N ASN A 147 16.54 -7.78 -26.28
CA ASN A 147 16.81 -9.00 -27.03
C ASN A 147 15.78 -9.26 -28.14
N VAL A 148 14.49 -9.23 -27.82
CA VAL A 148 13.41 -9.61 -28.75
C VAL A 148 13.12 -8.49 -29.73
N LEU A 149 12.98 -7.26 -29.22
CA LEU A 149 12.79 -6.09 -30.09
C LEU A 149 14.13 -5.53 -30.63
N ASN A 150 15.26 -6.15 -30.26
CA ASN A 150 16.61 -5.82 -30.74
C ASN A 150 17.02 -4.34 -30.56
N ALA A 151 16.61 -3.70 -29.46
CA ALA A 151 16.94 -2.30 -29.19
C ALA A 151 18.45 -2.01 -29.14
N ARG A 152 19.29 -3.01 -28.84
CA ARG A 152 20.76 -2.86 -28.85
C ARG A 152 21.29 -2.44 -30.22
N ARG A 153 20.71 -2.97 -31.30
CA ARG A 153 21.05 -2.59 -32.67
C ARG A 153 20.73 -1.13 -32.93
N MET A 154 19.62 -0.61 -32.39
CA MET A 154 19.29 0.81 -32.49
C MET A 154 20.30 1.65 -31.70
N TYR A 155 20.68 1.22 -30.51
CA TYR A 155 21.57 2.00 -29.64
C TYR A 155 23.01 2.05 -30.17
N ALA A 156 23.41 1.04 -30.93
CA ALA A 156 24.67 1.05 -31.67
C ALA A 156 24.73 2.20 -32.69
N LYS A 157 23.60 2.71 -33.20
CA LYS A 157 23.56 3.82 -34.17
C LYS A 157 23.63 5.22 -33.53
N LEU A 158 23.62 5.30 -32.20
CA LEU A 158 23.76 6.56 -31.47
C LEU A 158 25.25 6.96 -31.40
N HIS A 159 25.54 8.20 -31.82
CA HIS A 159 26.88 8.79 -31.83
C HIS A 159 27.26 9.34 -30.45
N ALA A 160 26.26 9.76 -29.68
CA ALA A 160 26.38 10.07 -28.26
C ALA A 160 25.17 9.55 -27.48
N ARG A 161 25.40 9.13 -26.23
CA ARG A 161 24.36 8.62 -25.34
C ARG A 161 24.43 9.36 -24.01
N ILE A 162 23.31 9.95 -23.63
CA ILE A 162 23.16 10.74 -22.40
C ILE A 162 22.28 9.94 -21.44
N ALA A 163 22.72 9.78 -20.19
CA ALA A 163 21.89 9.29 -19.11
C ALA A 163 21.61 10.44 -18.15
N VAL A 164 20.35 10.58 -17.71
CA VAL A 164 19.98 11.71 -16.82
C VAL A 164 20.53 11.57 -15.39
N SER A 165 20.98 10.37 -15.03
CA SER A 165 21.41 10.02 -13.68
C SER A 165 22.25 8.74 -13.69
N GLU A 166 22.91 8.44 -12.57
CA GLU A 166 23.54 7.14 -12.32
C GLU A 166 22.53 6.00 -12.36
N ALA A 167 21.31 6.23 -11.87
CA ALA A 167 20.24 5.24 -11.94
C ALA A 167 19.84 4.92 -13.40
N ALA A 168 19.66 5.95 -14.23
CA ALA A 168 19.39 5.78 -15.66
C ALA A 168 20.56 5.10 -16.38
N ARG A 169 21.80 5.54 -16.10
CA ARG A 169 23.03 4.94 -16.64
C ARG A 169 23.14 3.47 -16.29
N TRP A 170 22.86 3.11 -15.04
CA TRP A 170 22.87 1.73 -14.58
C TRP A 170 21.93 0.85 -15.38
N THR A 171 20.69 1.31 -15.62
CA THR A 171 19.70 0.57 -16.43
C THR A 171 20.21 0.39 -17.84
N ALA A 172 20.67 1.48 -18.45
CA ALA A 172 21.14 1.50 -19.82
C ALA A 172 22.33 0.54 -20.02
N GLN A 173 23.39 0.68 -19.22
CA GLN A 173 24.58 -0.19 -19.28
C GLN A 173 24.29 -1.65 -18.98
N ARG A 174 23.46 -1.92 -17.96
CA ARG A 174 23.15 -3.29 -17.52
C ARG A 174 22.45 -4.09 -18.61
N PHE A 175 21.47 -3.50 -19.28
CA PHE A 175 20.61 -4.23 -20.21
C PHE A 175 21.02 -4.07 -21.68
N TYR A 176 21.58 -2.92 -22.03
CA TYR A 176 21.86 -2.56 -23.42
C TYR A 176 23.36 -2.44 -23.73
N GLY A 177 24.22 -2.32 -22.72
CA GLY A 177 25.66 -2.07 -22.93
C GLY A 177 25.92 -0.64 -23.39
N GLY A 178 27.12 -0.33 -23.87
CA GLY A 178 27.50 1.02 -24.31
C GLY A 178 28.04 1.94 -23.21
N THR A 179 28.59 3.08 -23.64
CA THR A 179 29.07 4.16 -22.77
C THR A 179 28.08 5.31 -22.79
N TYR A 180 27.84 5.91 -21.62
CA TYR A 180 26.85 6.96 -21.41
C TYR A 180 27.48 8.11 -20.62
N ARG A 181 27.31 9.33 -21.13
CA ARG A 181 27.63 10.56 -20.40
C ARG A 181 26.46 10.90 -19.47
N ILE A 182 26.75 11.28 -18.23
CA ILE A 182 25.69 11.76 -17.32
C ILE A 182 25.50 13.24 -17.57
N VAL A 183 24.29 13.63 -17.95
CA VAL A 183 23.86 15.03 -18.01
C VAL A 183 22.53 15.12 -17.28
N PRO A 184 22.43 15.84 -16.16
CA PRO A 184 21.23 15.86 -15.34
C PRO A 184 20.03 16.48 -16.07
N ASN A 185 18.82 16.28 -15.54
CA ASN A 185 17.68 17.07 -16.01
C ASN A 185 17.77 18.52 -15.52
N GLY A 186 17.27 19.42 -16.36
CA GLY A 186 17.23 20.85 -16.05
C GLY A 186 16.06 21.26 -15.16
N VAL A 187 16.23 22.35 -14.42
CA VAL A 187 15.21 23.05 -13.65
C VAL A 187 15.25 24.54 -13.99
N ASP A 188 14.08 25.16 -14.05
CA ASP A 188 13.95 26.60 -14.21
C ASP A 188 14.10 27.28 -12.85
N LEU A 189 15.17 28.07 -12.70
CA LEU A 189 15.41 28.84 -11.47
C LEU A 189 14.54 30.09 -11.35
N SER A 190 13.97 30.56 -12.46
CA SER A 190 13.14 31.77 -12.50
C SER A 190 11.67 31.48 -12.19
N ALA A 191 11.26 30.21 -12.26
CA ALA A 191 9.88 29.80 -11.98
C ALA A 191 9.52 29.83 -10.50
N ALA A 192 10.49 29.79 -9.60
CA ALA A 192 10.25 29.96 -8.17
C ALA A 192 9.93 31.43 -7.84
N PRO A 193 8.92 31.72 -7.00
CA PRO A 193 8.69 33.06 -6.49
C PRO A 193 9.97 33.65 -5.86
N GLY A 194 10.27 34.91 -6.22
CA GLY A 194 11.32 35.69 -5.58
C GLY A 194 10.92 36.17 -4.18
N GLY A 195 11.90 36.59 -3.38
CA GLY A 195 11.67 37.21 -2.07
C GLY A 195 11.90 36.29 -0.86
N SER A 196 11.70 36.84 0.34
CA SER A 196 11.77 36.10 1.59
C SER A 196 10.46 35.38 1.88
N LYS A 197 10.55 34.12 2.32
CA LYS A 197 9.39 33.36 2.80
C LYS A 197 8.75 34.06 3.98
N GLU A 198 7.42 34.10 4.03
CA GLU A 198 6.69 34.53 5.22
C GLU A 198 7.05 33.64 6.41
N LYS A 199 7.21 34.26 7.59
CA LYS A 199 7.44 33.53 8.83
C LYS A 199 6.13 32.87 9.26
N ALA A 200 6.20 31.58 9.59
CA ALA A 200 5.09 30.82 10.16
C ALA A 200 5.49 30.33 11.56
N ASP A 201 4.51 30.26 12.45
CA ASP A 201 4.70 29.76 13.84
C ASP A 201 4.79 28.22 13.91
N HIS A 202 4.49 27.54 12.80
CA HIS A 202 4.50 26.09 12.66
C HIS A 202 5.46 25.65 11.54
N LEU A 203 5.94 24.41 11.61
CA LEU A 203 6.78 23.83 10.55
C LEU A 203 5.91 23.44 9.33
N ARG A 204 6.18 24.01 8.16
CA ARG A 204 5.47 23.68 6.91
C ARG A 204 6.18 22.58 6.12
N LEU A 205 5.55 21.42 6.06
CA LEU A 205 6.01 20.26 5.30
C LEU A 205 5.22 20.13 4.01
N LEU A 206 5.89 19.81 2.91
CA LEU A 206 5.25 19.63 1.61
C LEU A 206 5.58 18.26 1.01
N PHE A 207 4.57 17.58 0.51
CA PHE A 207 4.70 16.43 -0.38
C PHE A 207 4.15 16.79 -1.76
N VAL A 208 4.93 16.52 -2.82
CA VAL A 208 4.48 16.68 -4.21
C VAL A 208 4.60 15.34 -4.93
N GLY A 209 3.48 14.76 -5.31
CA GLY A 209 3.44 13.49 -6.02
C GLY A 209 2.06 12.84 -6.04
N ARG A 210 1.93 11.78 -6.85
CA ARG A 210 0.74 10.94 -6.89
C ARG A 210 0.69 10.04 -5.64
N ALA A 211 -0.51 9.64 -5.22
CA ALA A 211 -0.69 8.66 -4.13
C ALA A 211 -0.46 7.20 -4.58
N ASP A 212 0.58 6.96 -5.37
CA ASP A 212 1.03 5.61 -5.67
C ASP A 212 2.00 5.10 -4.58
N GLU A 213 1.97 3.79 -4.30
CA GLU A 213 2.78 3.16 -3.24
C GLU A 213 4.28 3.46 -3.37
N ARG A 214 4.77 3.61 -4.61
CA ARG A 214 6.18 3.87 -4.91
C ARG A 214 6.62 5.26 -4.43
N LYS A 215 5.74 6.27 -4.45
CA LYS A 215 6.03 7.62 -3.90
C LYS A 215 6.13 7.66 -2.37
N GLY A 216 5.71 6.61 -1.67
CA GLY A 216 5.94 6.46 -0.24
C GLY A 216 5.15 7.41 0.67
N LEU A 217 4.05 8.01 0.18
CA LEU A 217 3.17 8.87 0.99
C LEU A 217 2.76 8.23 2.34
N PRO A 218 2.42 6.93 2.42
CA PRO A 218 2.11 6.29 3.70
C PRO A 218 3.26 6.30 4.73
N VAL A 219 4.51 6.37 4.27
CA VAL A 219 5.69 6.47 5.13
C VAL A 219 5.77 7.86 5.74
N LEU A 220 5.54 8.90 4.93
CA LEU A 220 5.50 10.29 5.38
C LEU A 220 4.36 10.56 6.34
N LEU A 221 3.15 10.06 6.05
CA LEU A 221 2.01 10.23 6.96
C LEU A 221 2.31 9.65 8.35
N ARG A 222 2.94 8.47 8.43
CA ARG A 222 3.36 7.87 9.70
C ARG A 222 4.46 8.67 10.40
N ALA A 223 5.41 9.24 9.65
CA ALA A 223 6.44 10.11 10.20
C ALA A 223 5.85 11.41 10.75
N PHE A 224 4.89 12.00 10.03
CA PHE A 224 4.15 13.20 10.43
C PHE A 224 3.33 12.96 11.70
N GLU A 225 2.60 11.85 11.78
CA GLU A 225 1.86 11.46 12.99
C GLU A 225 2.80 11.28 14.20
N ALA A 226 4.01 10.75 13.99
CA ALA A 226 5.01 10.60 15.04
C ALA A 226 5.55 11.96 15.51
N LEU A 227 5.77 12.89 14.56
CA LEU A 227 6.21 14.26 14.81
C LEU A 227 5.16 15.05 15.61
N HIS A 228 3.90 15.03 15.19
CA HIS A 228 2.78 15.63 15.91
C HIS A 228 2.62 15.00 17.30
N GLY A 229 2.76 13.67 17.39
CA GLY A 229 2.75 12.92 18.66
C GLY A 229 3.92 13.21 19.61
N ALA A 230 4.96 13.93 19.15
CA ALA A 230 6.05 14.45 19.97
C ALA A 230 5.80 15.90 20.45
N GLY A 231 4.67 16.51 20.06
CA GLY A 231 4.28 17.87 20.43
C GLY A 231 4.88 18.96 19.55
N ILE A 232 5.32 18.61 18.33
CA ILE A 232 5.80 19.59 17.35
C ILE A 232 4.60 20.15 16.59
N ASP A 233 4.49 21.48 16.56
CA ASP A 233 3.52 22.17 15.71
C ASP A 233 4.01 22.17 14.26
N ALA A 234 3.38 21.33 13.43
CA ALA A 234 3.73 21.13 12.03
C ALA A 234 2.46 20.94 11.19
N ARG A 235 2.50 21.41 9.94
CA ARG A 235 1.46 21.20 8.94
C ARG A 235 2.04 20.50 7.72
N LEU A 236 1.32 19.51 7.20
CA LEU A 236 1.67 18.77 6.00
C LEU A 236 0.69 19.10 4.88
N THR A 237 1.19 19.72 3.81
CA THR A 237 0.45 19.91 2.57
C THR A 237 0.79 18.79 1.59
N VAL A 238 -0.23 18.15 1.03
CA VAL A 238 -0.13 17.05 0.05
C VAL A 238 -0.68 17.53 -1.29
N ALA A 239 0.22 17.75 -2.25
CA ALA A 239 -0.11 18.13 -3.61
C ALA A 239 0.09 16.96 -4.59
N GLY A 240 -0.90 16.71 -5.44
CA GLY A 240 -0.89 15.67 -6.48
C GLY A 240 -1.64 14.38 -6.16
N ALA A 241 -2.18 14.24 -4.94
CA ALA A 241 -3.03 13.15 -4.50
C ALA A 241 -4.41 13.67 -4.09
N THR A 242 -5.48 12.93 -4.40
CA THR A 242 -6.84 13.33 -3.98
C THR A 242 -7.11 12.92 -2.54
N GLU A 243 -8.08 13.57 -1.89
CA GLU A 243 -8.46 13.23 -0.53
C GLU A 243 -8.82 11.74 -0.39
N GLU A 244 -9.55 11.18 -1.36
CA GLU A 244 -9.94 9.75 -1.36
C GLU A 244 -8.74 8.80 -1.41
N GLU A 245 -7.64 9.22 -2.05
CA GLU A 245 -6.41 8.43 -2.12
C GLU A 245 -5.58 8.50 -0.82
N VAL A 246 -5.69 9.61 -0.08
CA VAL A 246 -4.93 9.87 1.16
C VAL A 246 -5.67 9.37 2.41
N GLU A 247 -7.00 9.53 2.44
CA GLU A 247 -7.87 9.12 3.55
C GLU A 247 -7.64 7.70 4.07
N PRO A 248 -7.30 6.70 3.22
CA PRO A 248 -6.97 5.36 3.68
C PRO A 248 -5.80 5.26 4.65
N TYR A 249 -4.86 6.19 4.58
CA TYR A 249 -3.60 6.15 5.30
C TYR A 249 -3.56 7.08 6.51
N LEU A 250 -4.50 8.02 6.60
CA LEU A 250 -4.63 8.95 7.72
C LEU A 250 -5.33 8.29 8.92
N LEU A 251 -4.65 8.27 10.07
CA LEU A 251 -5.30 7.96 11.35
C LEU A 251 -6.00 9.20 11.93
N GLU A 252 -5.41 10.37 11.74
CA GLU A 252 -5.91 11.67 12.19
C GLU A 252 -5.70 12.70 11.07
N ARG A 253 -6.67 13.60 10.88
CA ARG A 253 -6.62 14.66 9.85
C ARG A 253 -5.96 15.95 10.33
N ASP A 254 -5.73 16.09 11.63
CA ASP A 254 -5.23 17.33 12.19
C ASP A 254 -3.84 17.66 11.63
N GLY A 255 -3.67 18.90 11.15
CA GLY A 255 -2.44 19.35 10.52
C GLY A 255 -2.13 18.79 9.12
N VAL A 256 -3.02 18.03 8.46
CA VAL A 256 -2.83 17.56 7.06
C VAL A 256 -3.82 18.24 6.12
N GLU A 257 -3.29 18.87 5.06
CA GLU A 257 -4.06 19.51 3.99
C GLU A 257 -3.82 18.79 2.66
N VAL A 258 -4.88 18.35 1.99
CA VAL A 258 -4.80 17.62 0.70
C VAL A 258 -5.39 18.49 -0.40
N LEU A 259 -4.57 18.89 -1.36
CA LEU A 259 -4.94 19.85 -2.41
C LEU A 259 -5.40 19.21 -3.73
N GLY A 260 -5.17 17.90 -3.92
CA GLY A 260 -5.39 17.28 -5.24
C GLY A 260 -4.36 17.72 -6.28
N ARG A 261 -4.72 17.66 -7.56
CA ARG A 261 -3.85 18.12 -8.66
C ARG A 261 -3.82 19.65 -8.67
N VAL A 262 -2.63 20.22 -8.55
CA VAL A 262 -2.40 21.68 -8.58
C VAL A 262 -1.83 22.14 -9.92
N THR A 263 -1.93 23.42 -10.22
CA THR A 263 -1.28 24.05 -11.39
C THR A 263 0.24 24.14 -11.17
N GLU A 264 1.00 24.42 -12.22
CA GLU A 264 2.46 24.59 -12.08
C GLU A 264 2.83 25.82 -11.24
N ASP A 265 2.13 26.95 -11.42
CA ASP A 265 2.35 28.17 -10.61
C ASP A 265 2.07 27.89 -9.12
N GLU A 266 0.97 27.19 -8.84
CA GLU A 266 0.62 26.80 -7.48
C GLU A 266 1.65 25.84 -6.88
N LYS A 267 2.16 24.88 -7.66
CA LYS A 267 3.26 24.00 -7.24
C LYS A 267 4.50 24.82 -6.85
N TRP A 268 4.90 25.79 -7.66
CA TRP A 268 6.05 26.66 -7.36
C TRP A 268 5.84 27.52 -6.13
N ARG A 269 4.63 28.06 -5.94
CA ARG A 269 4.23 28.77 -4.71
C ARG A 269 4.38 27.87 -3.48
N LEU A 270 3.81 26.67 -3.51
CA LEU A 270 3.89 25.70 -2.41
C LEU A 270 5.34 25.31 -2.10
N LEU A 271 6.15 25.05 -3.14
CA LEU A 271 7.58 24.73 -2.98
C LEU A 271 8.34 25.87 -2.30
N HIS A 272 8.05 27.11 -2.65
CA HIS A 272 8.64 28.30 -2.03
C HIS A 272 8.17 28.45 -0.58
N GLU A 273 6.88 28.28 -0.29
CA GLU A 273 6.33 28.45 1.06
C GLU A 273 6.77 27.35 2.03
N ALA A 274 7.02 26.14 1.56
CA ALA A 274 7.43 25.04 2.43
C ALA A 274 8.76 25.33 3.19
N ASP A 275 8.82 24.88 4.44
CA ASP A 275 10.06 24.84 5.22
C ASP A 275 10.91 23.62 4.83
N VAL A 276 10.26 22.50 4.55
CA VAL A 276 10.88 21.24 4.13
C VAL A 276 10.00 20.52 3.13
N VAL A 277 10.59 20.09 2.01
CA VAL A 277 9.94 19.16 1.07
C VAL A 277 10.29 17.73 1.46
N CYS A 278 9.28 16.86 1.50
CA CYS A 278 9.41 15.45 1.85
C CYS A 278 9.26 14.58 0.60
N ALA A 279 10.29 13.81 0.26
CA ALA A 279 10.27 12.87 -0.85
C ALA A 279 10.58 11.43 -0.39
N PRO A 280 9.61 10.73 0.22
CA PRO A 280 9.80 9.43 0.89
C PRO A 280 9.71 8.23 -0.08
N SER A 281 10.03 8.40 -1.37
CA SER A 281 9.88 7.36 -2.39
C SER A 281 10.57 6.05 -1.99
N LEU A 282 9.92 4.92 -2.26
CA LEU A 282 10.46 3.59 -1.90
C LEU A 282 11.52 3.07 -2.90
N GLY A 283 11.72 3.78 -4.00
CA GLY A 283 12.66 3.45 -5.07
C GLY A 283 12.06 3.75 -6.45
N GLY A 284 12.82 3.45 -7.51
CA GLY A 284 12.32 3.59 -8.89
C GLY A 284 12.16 5.04 -9.35
N GLU A 285 12.81 5.98 -8.67
CA GLU A 285 12.99 7.35 -9.14
C GLU A 285 14.26 7.41 -9.99
N SER A 286 14.18 8.08 -11.13
CA SER A 286 15.32 8.17 -12.04
C SER A 286 16.28 9.30 -11.66
N PHE A 287 15.76 10.51 -11.43
CA PHE A 287 16.59 11.69 -11.13
C PHE A 287 16.00 12.58 -10.02
N GLY A 288 14.73 12.43 -9.65
CA GLY A 288 14.13 13.22 -8.57
C GLY A 288 13.90 14.70 -8.90
N MET A 289 13.15 14.99 -9.97
CA MET A 289 12.77 16.36 -10.37
C MET A 289 12.22 17.22 -9.22
N VAL A 290 11.44 16.64 -8.32
CA VAL A 290 10.88 17.36 -7.16
C VAL A 290 11.96 17.91 -6.22
N LEU A 291 13.14 17.25 -6.13
CA LEU A 291 14.27 17.76 -5.35
C LEU A 291 14.87 18.99 -6.02
N THR A 292 15.10 18.95 -7.34
CA THR A 292 15.66 20.09 -8.07
C THR A 292 14.72 21.29 -8.07
N GLU A 293 13.40 21.05 -8.17
CA GLU A 293 12.36 22.09 -8.06
C GLU A 293 12.34 22.70 -6.63
N ALA A 294 12.42 21.86 -5.58
CA ALA A 294 12.53 22.35 -4.20
C ALA A 294 13.81 23.17 -3.98
N PHE A 295 14.94 22.72 -4.53
CA PHE A 295 16.22 23.44 -4.46
C PHE A 295 16.15 24.79 -5.17
N ALA A 296 15.55 24.86 -6.36
CA ALA A 296 15.30 26.10 -7.08
C ALA A 296 14.44 27.08 -6.25
N ALA A 297 13.43 26.56 -5.54
CA ALA A 297 12.63 27.34 -4.59
C ALA A 297 13.38 27.73 -3.29
N GLY A 298 14.61 27.27 -3.08
CA GLY A 298 15.38 27.49 -1.86
C GLY A 298 14.78 26.75 -0.66
N THR A 299 14.26 25.55 -0.88
CA THR A 299 13.66 24.71 0.15
C THR A 299 14.46 23.43 0.30
N PRO A 300 14.96 23.11 1.51
CA PRO A 300 15.70 21.88 1.74
C PRO A 300 14.75 20.67 1.67
N VAL A 301 15.32 19.52 1.36
CA VAL A 301 14.56 18.27 1.18
C VAL A 301 14.98 17.23 2.21
N VAL A 302 14.01 16.50 2.75
CA VAL A 302 14.24 15.21 3.42
C VAL A 302 13.69 14.11 2.52
N CYS A 303 14.55 13.23 2.03
CA CYS A 303 14.17 12.22 1.05
C CYS A 303 14.78 10.85 1.34
N SER A 304 14.21 9.83 0.71
CA SER A 304 14.74 8.47 0.80
C SER A 304 16.14 8.35 0.19
N ASP A 305 16.96 7.49 0.75
CA ASP A 305 18.32 7.21 0.31
C ASP A 305 18.38 6.31 -0.94
N ILE A 306 17.75 6.74 -2.03
CA ILE A 306 17.59 5.98 -3.28
C ILE A 306 18.50 6.52 -4.39
N ALA A 307 18.83 5.66 -5.36
CA ALA A 307 19.83 5.97 -6.39
C ALA A 307 19.55 7.29 -7.13
N GLY A 308 18.30 7.50 -7.57
CA GLY A 308 17.94 8.73 -8.29
C GLY A 308 17.98 10.02 -7.46
N TYR A 309 17.99 9.95 -6.13
CA TYR A 309 18.06 11.12 -5.26
C TYR A 309 19.50 11.47 -4.84
N ARG A 310 20.38 10.46 -4.73
CA ARG A 310 21.81 10.64 -4.39
C ARG A 310 22.58 11.48 -5.41
N ASP A 311 22.14 11.49 -6.67
CA ASP A 311 22.76 12.31 -7.70
C ASP A 311 22.43 13.80 -7.53
N VAL A 312 21.28 14.10 -6.92
CA VAL A 312 20.81 15.48 -6.74
C VAL A 312 21.28 16.06 -5.42
N LEU A 313 21.12 15.33 -4.32
CA LEU A 313 21.27 15.81 -2.95
C LEU A 313 22.63 15.45 -2.35
N ARG A 314 23.22 16.38 -1.58
CA ARG A 314 24.39 16.16 -0.73
C ARG A 314 23.93 16.05 0.73
N ASP A 315 24.04 14.84 1.27
CA ASP A 315 23.53 14.54 2.61
C ASP A 315 24.14 15.46 3.69
N GLY A 316 23.27 16.01 4.54
CA GLY A 316 23.64 16.95 5.61
C GLY A 316 23.96 18.37 5.16
N VAL A 317 24.06 18.64 3.85
CA VAL A 317 24.48 19.95 3.31
C VAL A 317 23.31 20.75 2.75
N ASP A 318 22.59 20.21 1.76
CA ASP A 318 21.42 20.85 1.12
C ASP A 318 20.09 20.12 1.40
N GLY A 319 20.18 18.96 2.06
CA GLY A 319 19.04 18.20 2.58
C GLY A 319 19.51 16.99 3.38
N LEU A 320 18.61 16.03 3.61
CA LEU A 320 18.88 14.81 4.38
C LEU A 320 18.41 13.56 3.64
N LEU A 321 19.27 12.54 3.61
CA LEU A 321 18.93 11.20 3.16
C LEU A 321 18.49 10.34 4.35
N VAL A 322 17.37 9.63 4.19
CA VAL A 322 16.85 8.67 5.18
C VAL A 322 16.65 7.29 4.56
N PRO A 323 16.81 6.18 5.29
CA PRO A 323 16.53 4.85 4.74
C PRO A 323 15.12 4.73 4.14
N ALA A 324 15.03 4.23 2.90
CA ALA A 324 13.75 4.10 2.21
C ALA A 324 12.77 3.21 2.99
N GLY A 325 11.53 3.68 3.16
CA GLY A 325 10.48 2.97 3.90
C GLY A 325 10.58 3.03 5.43
N ASP A 326 11.55 3.78 5.97
CA ASP A 326 11.72 3.96 7.41
C ASP A 326 11.04 5.26 7.89
N ALA A 327 9.80 5.13 8.35
CA ALA A 327 9.03 6.25 8.90
C ALA A 327 9.64 6.83 10.19
N ALA A 328 10.39 6.02 10.96
CA ALA A 328 11.03 6.50 12.19
C ALA A 328 12.21 7.40 11.85
N ALA A 329 13.10 6.94 10.95
CA ALA A 329 14.23 7.74 10.49
C ALA A 329 13.77 9.04 9.80
N LEU A 330 12.70 8.97 8.99
CA LEU A 330 12.07 10.16 8.40
C LEU A 330 11.56 11.12 9.49
N GLY A 331 10.85 10.60 10.50
CA GLY A 331 10.34 11.41 11.61
C GLY A 331 11.44 12.06 12.44
N GLU A 332 12.54 11.36 12.73
CA GLU A 332 13.71 11.90 13.43
C GLU A 332 14.40 13.02 12.63
N ALA A 333 14.55 12.84 11.32
CA ALA A 333 15.12 13.87 10.45
C ALA A 333 14.26 15.15 10.46
N LEU A 334 12.93 15.00 10.34
CA LEU A 334 11.99 16.11 10.41
C LEU A 334 11.99 16.78 11.79
N LEU A 335 12.02 16.00 12.86
CA LEU A 335 12.15 16.51 14.24
C LEU A 335 13.43 17.33 14.42
N GLY A 336 14.57 16.83 13.92
CA GLY A 336 15.84 17.56 13.96
C GLY A 336 15.79 18.90 13.23
N LEU A 337 15.10 18.98 12.09
CA LEU A 337 14.90 20.25 11.37
C LEU A 337 13.84 21.16 12.01
N ALA A 338 12.90 20.61 12.78
CA ALA A 338 11.92 21.37 13.54
C ALA A 338 12.58 22.15 14.68
N ILE A 339 13.50 21.50 15.41
CA ILE A 339 14.13 22.06 16.62
C ILE A 339 15.42 22.85 16.36
N ASP A 340 15.98 22.78 15.14
CA ASP A 340 17.16 23.57 14.73
C ASP A 340 16.86 24.40 13.46
N PRO A 341 16.15 25.54 13.59
CA PRO A 341 15.86 26.43 12.46
C PRO A 341 17.12 26.98 11.79
N ALA A 342 18.22 27.15 12.52
CA ALA A 342 19.48 27.65 11.96
C ALA A 342 20.08 26.65 10.97
N ARG A 343 20.07 25.35 11.31
CA ARG A 343 20.46 24.29 10.39
C ARG A 343 19.55 24.23 9.17
N ARG A 344 18.23 24.37 9.36
CA ARG A 344 17.25 24.40 8.26
C ARG A 344 17.54 25.56 7.29
N MET A 345 17.82 26.76 7.79
CA MET A 345 18.18 27.93 6.97
C MET A 345 19.50 27.74 6.21
N ARG A 346 20.53 27.16 6.85
CA ARG A 346 21.80 26.84 6.15
C ARG A 346 21.57 25.84 5.01
N MET A 347 20.78 24.79 5.25
CA MET A 347 20.42 23.83 4.21
C MET A 347 19.63 24.47 3.07
N ALA A 348 18.68 25.36 3.37
CA ALA A 348 17.92 26.10 2.37
C ALA A 348 18.83 26.95 1.45
N SER A 349 19.82 27.63 2.03
CA SER A 349 20.81 28.41 1.27
C SER A 349 21.68 27.51 0.39
N ASN A 350 22.16 26.38 0.93
CA ASN A 350 22.94 25.41 0.18
C ASN A 350 22.14 24.75 -0.95
N ALA A 351 20.83 24.50 -0.72
CA ALA A 351 19.92 23.96 -1.72
C ALA A 351 19.75 24.92 -2.90
N ARG A 352 19.56 26.22 -2.63
CA ARG A 352 19.50 27.25 -3.68
C ARG A 352 20.78 27.32 -4.50
N GLU A 353 21.94 27.23 -3.84
CA GLU A 353 23.21 27.20 -4.55
C GLU A 353 23.38 25.93 -5.39
N ARG A 354 23.00 24.78 -4.84
CA ARG A 354 23.01 23.48 -5.54
C ARG A 354 22.11 23.49 -6.78
N ALA A 355 21.00 24.21 -6.75
CA ALA A 355 20.09 24.33 -7.89
C ALA A 355 20.78 24.84 -9.17
N ARG A 356 21.81 25.68 -9.06
CA ARG A 356 22.58 26.21 -10.22
C ARG A 356 23.21 25.12 -11.08
N ARG A 357 23.59 23.98 -10.49
CA ARG A 357 24.10 22.81 -11.22
C ARG A 357 23.07 22.25 -12.20
N PHE A 358 21.80 22.37 -11.85
CA PHE A 358 20.66 21.84 -12.60
C PHE A 358 19.96 22.92 -13.43
N ALA A 359 20.44 24.15 -13.44
CA ALA A 359 19.84 25.21 -14.23
C ALA A 359 19.88 24.86 -15.72
N TRP A 360 18.80 25.16 -16.46
CA TRP A 360 18.73 24.94 -17.91
C TRP A 360 19.94 25.46 -18.69
N PRO A 361 20.49 26.65 -18.38
CA PRO A 361 21.68 27.10 -19.06
C PRO A 361 22.91 26.20 -18.90
N THR A 362 23.11 25.63 -17.71
CA THR A 362 24.21 24.69 -17.45
C THR A 362 23.97 23.37 -18.16
N VAL A 363 22.77 22.81 -18.00
CA VAL A 363 22.38 21.50 -18.55
C VAL A 363 22.42 21.50 -20.07
N THR A 364 21.84 22.52 -20.71
CA THR A 364 21.84 22.63 -22.18
C THR A 364 23.25 22.85 -22.73
N GLY A 365 24.15 23.49 -21.98
CA GLY A 365 25.58 23.56 -22.33
C GLY A 365 26.21 22.17 -22.47
N GLU A 366 25.99 21.28 -21.50
CA GLU A 366 26.50 19.89 -21.55
C GLU A 366 25.83 19.04 -22.65
N ILE A 367 24.56 19.34 -22.98
CA ILE A 367 23.86 18.73 -24.12
C ILE A 367 24.51 19.18 -25.44
N LEU A 368 24.84 20.47 -25.58
CA LEU A 368 25.51 21.02 -26.76
C LEU A 368 26.88 20.40 -26.97
N GLU A 369 27.68 20.25 -25.92
CA GLU A 369 28.95 19.50 -26.00
C GLU A 369 28.76 18.06 -26.50
N SER A 370 27.63 17.43 -26.14
CA SER A 370 27.30 16.09 -26.62
C SER A 370 26.90 16.08 -28.11
N TYR A 371 26.33 17.18 -28.62
CA TYR A 371 26.08 17.35 -30.06
C TYR A 371 27.38 17.56 -30.83
N GLU A 372 28.28 18.41 -30.34
CA GLU A 372 29.59 18.66 -30.93
C GLU A 372 30.40 17.36 -31.04
N GLN A 373 30.49 16.59 -29.94
CA GLN A 373 31.13 15.27 -29.93
C GLN A 373 30.49 14.29 -30.93
N ALA A 374 29.15 14.32 -31.08
CA ALA A 374 28.46 13.46 -32.03
C ALA A 374 28.77 13.84 -33.48
N ILE A 375 28.86 15.14 -33.78
CA ILE A 375 29.22 15.68 -35.10
C ILE A 375 30.67 15.31 -35.44
N GLU A 376 31.61 15.54 -34.52
CA GLU A 376 33.03 15.18 -34.71
C GLU A 376 33.21 13.69 -35.02
N ARG A 377 32.53 12.81 -34.26
CA ARG A 377 32.59 11.36 -34.48
C ARG A 377 32.03 10.93 -35.82
N ALA A 378 30.95 11.57 -36.28
CA ALA A 378 30.34 11.26 -37.56
C ALA A 378 31.18 11.73 -38.76
N ALA A 379 32.01 12.77 -38.56
CA ALA A 379 32.90 13.31 -39.59
C ALA A 379 34.15 12.43 -39.83
N LEU A 380 34.42 11.45 -38.97
CA LEU A 380 35.58 10.56 -39.12
C LEU A 380 35.47 9.70 -40.39
N PRO A 381 36.52 9.63 -41.23
CA PRO A 381 36.50 8.83 -42.45
C PRO A 381 36.26 7.35 -42.16
N ALA A 382 35.21 6.79 -42.79
CA ALA A 382 34.91 5.36 -42.74
C ALA A 382 34.89 4.78 -44.16
N GLY A 383 35.62 3.68 -44.37
CA GLY A 383 35.54 2.93 -45.63
C GLY A 383 34.12 2.39 -45.86
N ARG A 384 33.76 2.09 -47.12
CA ARG A 384 32.39 1.66 -47.50
C ARG A 384 31.83 0.54 -46.62
N ALA A 385 32.63 -0.48 -46.32
CA ALA A 385 32.22 -1.59 -45.45
C ALA A 385 31.94 -1.15 -44.00
N ALA A 386 32.74 -0.24 -43.45
CA ALA A 386 32.54 0.31 -42.11
C ALA A 386 31.26 1.16 -42.06
N SER A 387 31.01 1.99 -43.08
CA SER A 387 29.79 2.80 -43.18
C SER A 387 28.52 1.95 -43.26
N VAL A 388 28.56 0.82 -43.98
CA VAL A 388 27.45 -0.15 -44.02
C VAL A 388 27.26 -0.82 -42.65
N ALA A 389 28.33 -1.23 -41.98
CA ALA A 389 28.26 -1.83 -40.65
C ALA A 389 27.70 -0.87 -39.58
N LEU A 390 28.06 0.42 -39.65
CA LEU A 390 27.54 1.47 -38.77
C LEU A 390 26.04 1.70 -39.03
N ARG A 391 25.64 1.87 -40.31
CA ARG A 391 24.23 2.00 -40.69
C ARG A 391 23.40 0.78 -40.34
N ALA A 392 23.99 -0.41 -40.39
CA ALA A 392 23.34 -1.64 -39.97
C ALA A 392 23.26 -1.77 -38.43
N GLY A 393 23.94 -0.93 -37.64
CA GLY A 393 24.01 -1.07 -36.18
C GLY A 393 24.80 -2.30 -35.72
N ILE A 394 25.67 -2.83 -36.59
CA ILE A 394 26.59 -3.94 -36.29
C ILE A 394 27.81 -3.40 -35.53
N ARG A 395 28.26 -2.19 -35.89
CA ARG A 395 29.34 -1.46 -35.22
C ARG A 395 28.78 -0.22 -34.51
N PRO A 396 29.25 0.11 -33.30
CA PRO A 396 28.87 1.33 -32.60
C PRO A 396 29.29 2.60 -33.38
N ALA A 397 28.36 3.54 -33.53
CA ALA A 397 28.52 4.83 -34.20
C ALA A 397 29.29 5.87 -33.39
N ASP A 398 29.46 5.63 -32.08
CA ASP A 398 30.30 6.45 -31.20
C ASP A 398 31.80 6.17 -31.36
N GLY A 399 32.18 5.19 -32.20
CA GLY A 399 33.58 4.82 -32.44
C GLY A 399 34.26 4.11 -31.27
N LEU A 400 33.58 3.95 -30.14
CA LEU A 400 34.12 3.32 -28.93
C LEU A 400 34.06 1.79 -29.04
N PRO A 401 34.91 1.06 -28.28
CA PRO A 401 34.82 -0.39 -28.18
C PRO A 401 33.41 -0.82 -27.72
N SER A 402 32.85 -1.84 -28.38
CA SER A 402 31.55 -2.37 -28.01
C SER A 402 31.58 -2.95 -26.59
N THR A 403 30.93 -2.27 -25.64
CA THR A 403 30.78 -2.76 -24.28
C THR A 403 29.51 -3.59 -24.19
N ARG A 404 29.68 -4.90 -23.95
CA ARG A 404 28.55 -5.83 -23.84
C ARG A 404 27.74 -5.56 -22.55
N PRO A 405 26.42 -5.80 -22.57
CA PRO A 405 25.61 -5.79 -21.36
C PRO A 405 26.20 -6.75 -20.31
N ARG A 406 26.37 -6.28 -19.08
CA ARG A 406 26.91 -7.07 -17.98
C ARG A 406 26.01 -6.99 -16.75
N ARG A 407 26.12 -7.99 -15.88
CA ARG A 407 25.37 -7.99 -14.62
C ARG A 407 26.00 -6.98 -13.66
N ILE A 408 25.38 -5.82 -13.52
CA ILE A 408 25.76 -4.78 -12.55
C ILE A 408 24.96 -4.96 -11.25
N PRO A 409 25.57 -4.93 -10.04
CA PRO A 409 24.86 -4.96 -8.76
C PRO A 409 23.81 -3.84 -8.67
N SER A 410 22.71 -4.05 -7.93
CA SER A 410 21.68 -3.00 -7.75
C SER A 410 22.29 -1.73 -7.17
N VAL A 411 21.92 -0.58 -7.72
CA VAL A 411 22.26 0.74 -7.16
C VAL A 411 21.32 1.15 -6.03
N GLU A 412 20.14 0.53 -5.94
CA GLU A 412 19.19 0.77 -4.85
C GLU A 412 19.60 0.00 -3.60
N PRO A 413 19.56 0.63 -2.41
CA PRO A 413 19.78 -0.07 -1.16
C PRO A 413 18.65 -1.07 -0.89
N GLU A 414 18.96 -2.13 -0.15
CA GLU A 414 17.92 -3.05 0.30
C GLU A 414 17.00 -2.36 1.32
N LEU A 415 15.69 -2.42 1.09
CA LEU A 415 14.71 -1.93 2.06
C LEU A 415 14.92 -2.63 3.42
N PRO A 416 14.82 -1.90 4.55
CA PRO A 416 14.96 -2.47 5.88
C PRO A 416 14.06 -3.70 6.07
N GLY A 417 14.68 -4.82 6.43
CA GLY A 417 14.00 -6.10 6.64
C GLY A 417 13.60 -6.85 5.37
N ALA A 418 14.07 -6.47 4.17
CA ALA A 418 13.80 -7.19 2.92
C ALA A 418 14.24 -8.66 2.95
N GLY A 419 15.41 -8.97 3.54
CA GLY A 419 15.90 -10.34 3.72
C GLY A 419 14.99 -11.18 4.64
N ARG A 420 14.66 -10.63 5.82
CA ARG A 420 13.73 -11.26 6.78
C ARG A 420 12.33 -11.42 6.18
N ARG A 421 11.84 -10.43 5.42
CA ARG A 421 10.56 -10.48 4.69
C ARG A 421 10.58 -11.49 3.56
N ARG A 422 11.69 -11.66 2.82
CA ARG A 422 11.83 -12.69 1.77
C ARG A 422 11.84 -14.09 2.37
N ALA A 423 12.65 -14.33 3.40
CA ALA A 423 12.69 -15.60 4.12
C ALA A 423 11.32 -15.92 4.74
N PHE A 424 10.69 -14.94 5.41
CA PHE A 424 9.36 -15.10 5.97
C PHE A 424 8.28 -15.32 4.90
N ARG A 425 8.33 -14.62 3.75
CA ARG A 425 7.41 -14.87 2.62
C ARG A 425 7.61 -16.25 2.01
N ALA A 426 8.85 -16.70 1.88
CA ALA A 426 9.18 -18.03 1.36
C ALA A 426 8.71 -19.12 2.33
N ALA A 427 9.08 -19.01 3.61
CA ALA A 427 8.62 -19.90 4.68
C ALA A 427 7.08 -19.91 4.80
N ARG A 428 6.43 -18.75 4.67
CA ARG A 428 4.96 -18.65 4.67
C ARG A 428 4.35 -19.27 3.43
N ARG A 429 4.93 -19.08 2.24
CA ARG A 429 4.44 -19.72 1.00
C ARG A 429 4.57 -21.23 1.07
N ILE A 430 5.71 -21.72 1.56
CA ILE A 430 5.95 -23.14 1.78
C ILE A 430 4.96 -23.66 2.83
N GLY A 431 4.81 -22.98 3.97
CA GLY A 431 3.86 -23.35 5.02
C GLY A 431 2.40 -23.34 4.55
N VAL A 432 1.98 -22.36 3.74
CA VAL A 432 0.64 -22.33 3.12
C VAL A 432 0.48 -23.45 2.09
N ALA A 433 1.49 -23.72 1.26
CA ALA A 433 1.44 -24.80 0.27
C ALA A 433 1.38 -26.17 0.94
N VAL A 434 2.19 -26.39 1.98
CA VAL A 434 2.17 -27.61 2.80
C VAL A 434 0.85 -27.74 3.55
N GLY A 435 0.35 -26.67 4.16
CA GLY A 435 -0.96 -26.66 4.82
C GLY A 435 -2.13 -26.91 3.86
N ALA A 436 -2.08 -26.33 2.66
CA ALA A 436 -3.07 -26.59 1.60
C ALA A 436 -2.99 -28.04 1.11
N ALA A 437 -1.79 -28.57 0.87
CA ALA A 437 -1.60 -29.96 0.45
C ALA A 437 -2.05 -30.95 1.54
N ALA A 438 -1.74 -30.69 2.81
CA ALA A 438 -2.21 -31.48 3.94
C ALA A 438 -3.74 -31.39 4.11
N GLY A 439 -4.33 -30.20 3.95
CA GLY A 439 -5.78 -30.00 3.98
C GLY A 439 -6.50 -30.71 2.83
N ILE A 440 -5.95 -30.65 1.61
CA ILE A 440 -6.45 -31.39 0.44
C ILE A 440 -6.31 -32.89 0.66
N GLY A 441 -5.16 -33.36 1.19
CA GLY A 441 -4.92 -34.77 1.47
C GLY A 441 -5.86 -35.33 2.55
N LEU A 442 -6.03 -34.62 3.66
CA LEU A 442 -6.97 -34.98 4.73
C LEU A 442 -8.43 -34.91 4.24
N GLY A 443 -8.76 -33.91 3.41
CA GLY A 443 -10.07 -33.81 2.76
C GLY A 443 -10.33 -35.00 1.84
N ALA A 444 -9.36 -35.39 1.00
CA ALA A 444 -9.46 -36.55 0.13
C ALA A 444 -9.60 -37.87 0.91
N LEU A 445 -8.83 -38.04 1.99
CA LEU A 445 -8.94 -39.19 2.91
C LEU A 445 -10.32 -39.24 3.59
N ALA A 446 -10.86 -38.09 4.00
CA ALA A 446 -12.21 -38.00 4.57
C ALA A 446 -13.30 -38.32 3.53
N LEU A 447 -13.20 -37.79 2.31
CA LEU A 447 -14.13 -38.09 1.22
C LEU A 447 -14.10 -39.59 0.83
N GLN A 448 -12.92 -40.21 0.84
CA GLN A 448 -12.77 -41.66 0.59
C GLN A 448 -13.39 -42.52 1.69
N ARG A 449 -13.36 -42.05 2.95
CA ARG A 449 -13.95 -42.77 4.10
C ARG A 449 -15.47 -42.59 4.22
N ILE A 450 -16.01 -41.44 3.80
CA ILE A 450 -17.42 -41.05 4.01
C ILE A 450 -18.29 -41.37 2.78
N GLY A 451 -17.70 -41.38 1.58
CA GLY A 451 -18.39 -41.55 0.29
C GLY A 451 -19.01 -40.24 -0.21
N VAL A 452 -18.76 -39.88 -1.47
CA VAL A 452 -19.22 -38.60 -2.05
C VAL A 452 -20.73 -38.61 -2.31
N ASP A 453 -21.26 -39.75 -2.72
CA ASP A 453 -22.68 -39.91 -3.06
C ASP A 453 -23.61 -39.79 -1.84
N SER A 454 -23.13 -40.17 -0.66
CA SER A 454 -23.89 -40.09 0.59
C SER A 454 -24.00 -38.64 1.07
N ILE A 455 -22.93 -37.85 0.94
CA ILE A 455 -22.91 -36.40 1.23
C ILE A 455 -23.80 -35.63 0.24
N LEU A 456 -23.69 -35.92 -1.06
CA LEU A 456 -24.53 -35.29 -2.09
C LEU A 456 -26.02 -35.58 -1.85
N ARG A 457 -26.39 -36.81 -1.50
CA ARG A 457 -27.77 -37.17 -1.16
C ARG A 457 -28.27 -36.42 0.08
N ALA A 458 -27.47 -36.32 1.14
CA ALA A 458 -27.84 -35.56 2.34
C ALA A 458 -28.01 -34.05 2.07
N LEU A 459 -27.16 -33.47 1.22
CA LEU A 459 -27.26 -32.06 0.81
C LEU A 459 -28.47 -31.80 -0.09
N VAL A 460 -28.81 -32.72 -1.01
CA VAL A 460 -30.00 -32.61 -1.88
C VAL A 460 -31.29 -32.84 -1.10
N ALA A 461 -31.26 -33.69 -0.06
CA ALA A 461 -32.40 -33.93 0.83
C ALA A 461 -32.69 -32.77 1.80
N ALA A 462 -31.76 -31.81 1.96
CA ALA A 462 -31.94 -30.67 2.84
C ALA A 462 -33.10 -29.77 2.35
N THR A 463 -34.06 -29.49 3.22
CA THR A 463 -35.22 -28.65 2.87
C THR A 463 -34.78 -27.18 2.74
N PRO A 464 -34.86 -26.55 1.55
CA PRO A 464 -34.27 -25.23 1.32
C PRO A 464 -34.85 -24.13 2.20
N TRP A 465 -36.16 -24.19 2.52
CA TRP A 465 -36.82 -23.17 3.34
C TRP A 465 -36.30 -23.14 4.78
N TRP A 466 -35.98 -24.31 5.36
CA TRP A 466 -35.39 -24.38 6.70
C TRP A 466 -33.94 -23.88 6.72
N VAL A 467 -33.17 -24.10 5.64
CA VAL A 467 -31.83 -23.50 5.48
C VAL A 467 -31.92 -21.97 5.40
N LEU A 468 -32.89 -21.43 4.66
CA LEU A 468 -33.15 -19.99 4.58
C LEU A 468 -33.60 -19.40 5.93
N ALA A 469 -34.45 -20.12 6.68
CA ALA A 469 -34.85 -19.73 8.02
C ALA A 469 -33.65 -19.71 8.99
N GLY A 470 -32.80 -20.73 8.94
CA GLY A 470 -31.53 -20.78 9.70
C GLY A 470 -30.63 -19.58 9.35
N PHE A 471 -30.46 -19.27 8.07
CA PHE A 471 -29.72 -18.10 7.61
C PHE A 471 -30.31 -16.78 8.11
N ALA A 472 -31.64 -16.61 8.05
CA ALA A 472 -32.30 -15.41 8.57
C ALA A 472 -32.08 -15.25 10.08
N LEU A 473 -32.18 -16.34 10.84
CA LEU A 473 -31.90 -16.35 12.28
C LEU A 473 -30.43 -16.00 12.57
N MET A 474 -29.47 -16.51 11.80
CA MET A 474 -28.06 -16.13 11.93
C MET A 474 -27.87 -14.62 11.67
N CYS A 475 -28.54 -14.06 10.66
CA CYS A 475 -28.50 -12.62 10.41
C CYS A 475 -29.07 -11.80 11.58
N ILE A 476 -30.21 -12.21 12.15
CA ILE A 476 -30.83 -11.55 13.31
C ILE A 476 -29.91 -11.64 14.54
N SER A 477 -29.28 -12.80 14.77
CA SER A 477 -28.28 -12.97 15.83
C SER A 477 -27.13 -11.95 15.70
N MET A 478 -26.62 -11.72 14.48
CA MET A 478 -25.56 -10.73 14.26
C MET A 478 -26.01 -9.29 14.56
N LEU A 479 -27.27 -8.94 14.30
CA LEU A 479 -27.83 -7.64 14.67
C LEU A 479 -27.94 -7.48 16.19
N ALA A 480 -28.37 -8.52 16.90
CA ALA A 480 -28.40 -8.53 18.37
C ALA A 480 -26.98 -8.40 18.97
N ARG A 481 -25.96 -9.04 18.37
CA ARG A 481 -24.55 -8.85 18.75
C ARG A 481 -24.09 -7.40 18.52
N ALA A 482 -24.53 -6.77 17.44
CA ALA A 482 -24.23 -5.36 17.17
C ALA A 482 -24.86 -4.40 18.19
N GLU A 483 -26.10 -4.65 18.60
CA GLU A 483 -26.78 -3.86 19.64
C GLU A 483 -26.15 -4.05 21.03
N SER A 484 -25.74 -5.28 21.37
CA SER A 484 -24.96 -5.53 22.58
C SER A 484 -23.67 -4.71 22.57
N TRP A 485 -22.90 -4.77 21.48
CA TRP A 485 -21.64 -4.02 21.39
C TRP A 485 -21.85 -2.51 21.36
N HIS A 486 -22.95 -2.01 20.78
CA HIS A 486 -23.33 -0.60 20.85
C HIS A 486 -23.50 -0.12 22.30
N ALA A 487 -24.19 -0.90 23.15
CA ALA A 487 -24.37 -0.58 24.56
C ALA A 487 -23.03 -0.60 25.32
N ILE A 488 -22.16 -1.56 25.01
CA ILE A 488 -20.80 -1.65 25.56
C ILE A 488 -19.99 -0.41 25.19
N LEU A 489 -20.00 0.00 23.91
CA LEU A 489 -19.30 1.18 23.42
C LEU A 489 -19.82 2.47 24.05
N ARG A 490 -21.15 2.61 24.21
CA ARG A 490 -21.77 3.80 24.82
C ARG A 490 -21.39 3.95 26.30
N ALA A 491 -21.28 2.85 27.04
CA ALA A 491 -20.84 2.88 28.43
C ALA A 491 -19.32 3.11 28.57
N ALA A 492 -18.51 2.62 27.62
CA ALA A 492 -17.06 2.82 27.63
C ALA A 492 -16.63 4.22 27.19
N LEU A 493 -17.42 4.89 26.32
CA LEU A 493 -17.12 6.21 25.75
C LEU A 493 -18.28 7.20 25.98
N PRO A 494 -18.51 7.65 27.24
CA PRO A 494 -19.64 8.53 27.55
C PRO A 494 -19.59 9.90 26.86
N GLY A 495 -18.39 10.40 26.54
CA GLY A 495 -18.18 11.66 25.83
C GLY A 495 -18.25 11.55 24.30
N ALA A 496 -18.42 10.36 23.73
CA ALA A 496 -18.45 10.16 22.27
C ALA A 496 -19.88 9.90 21.78
N ARG A 497 -20.26 10.51 20.65
CA ARG A 497 -21.54 10.24 19.98
C ARG A 497 -21.47 8.92 19.21
N VAL A 498 -21.61 7.79 19.91
CA VAL A 498 -21.67 6.46 19.29
C VAL A 498 -23.04 6.26 18.66
N ARG A 499 -23.13 6.15 17.33
CA ARG A 499 -24.37 5.78 16.62
C ARG A 499 -24.46 4.25 16.45
N ARG A 500 -25.67 3.69 16.49
CA ARG A 500 -25.93 2.25 16.28
C ARG A 500 -25.29 1.70 15.00
N ARG A 501 -25.39 2.45 13.89
CA ARG A 501 -24.77 2.08 12.61
C ARG A 501 -23.25 1.87 12.67
N HIS A 502 -22.54 2.52 13.59
CA HIS A 502 -21.09 2.36 13.73
C HIS A 502 -20.76 0.99 14.32
N ALA A 503 -21.46 0.61 15.39
CA ALA A 503 -21.33 -0.71 16.00
C ALA A 503 -21.77 -1.82 15.03
N ALA A 504 -22.89 -1.64 14.33
CA ALA A 504 -23.39 -2.60 13.33
C ALA A 504 -22.37 -2.84 12.22
N ARG A 505 -21.91 -1.81 11.51
CA ARG A 505 -20.91 -1.96 10.44
C ARG A 505 -19.60 -2.56 10.95
N GLY A 506 -19.16 -2.16 12.14
CA GLY A 506 -17.99 -2.75 12.78
C GLY A 506 -18.15 -4.26 13.00
N VAL A 507 -19.26 -4.71 13.60
CA VAL A 507 -19.53 -6.16 13.78
C VAL A 507 -19.59 -6.89 12.45
N MET A 508 -20.33 -6.38 11.46
CA MET A 508 -20.50 -7.07 10.17
C MET A 508 -19.18 -7.20 9.41
N ILE A 509 -18.37 -6.14 9.38
CA ILE A 509 -17.05 -6.20 8.76
C ILE A 509 -16.12 -7.11 9.57
N GLY A 510 -16.19 -7.08 10.91
CA GLY A 510 -15.43 -7.98 11.76
C GLY A 510 -15.74 -9.47 11.52
N VAL A 511 -17.02 -9.81 11.33
CA VAL A 511 -17.46 -11.17 10.99
C VAL A 511 -16.97 -11.58 9.61
N LEU A 512 -17.14 -10.73 8.60
CA LEU A 512 -16.59 -10.96 7.26
C LEU A 512 -15.08 -11.23 7.30
N MET A 513 -14.35 -10.41 8.06
CA MET A 513 -12.90 -10.51 8.21
C MET A 513 -12.46 -11.79 8.93
N SER A 514 -13.28 -12.29 9.85
CA SER A 514 -13.01 -13.57 10.53
C SER A 514 -13.23 -14.77 9.62
N ALA A 515 -14.18 -14.69 8.69
CA ALA A 515 -14.44 -15.75 7.71
C ALA A 515 -13.38 -15.80 6.58
N THR A 516 -12.72 -14.68 6.29
CA THR A 516 -11.90 -14.51 5.06
C THR A 516 -10.40 -14.42 5.33
N LEU A 517 -9.97 -13.89 6.48
CA LEU A 517 -8.56 -13.75 6.81
C LEU A 517 -8.06 -14.79 7.83
N PRO A 518 -6.84 -15.34 7.64
CA PRO A 518 -6.21 -16.16 8.67
C PRO A 518 -5.88 -15.32 9.92
N ALA A 519 -5.74 -15.99 11.07
CA ALA A 519 -5.32 -15.41 12.35
C ALA A 519 -6.30 -14.43 13.05
N ARG A 520 -7.62 -14.60 12.88
CA ARG A 520 -8.67 -13.85 13.61
C ARG A 520 -8.52 -12.32 13.59
N LEU A 521 -8.20 -11.77 12.42
CA LEU A 521 -8.07 -10.32 12.27
C LEU A 521 -9.42 -9.57 12.33
N GLY A 522 -10.55 -10.25 12.49
CA GLY A 522 -11.87 -9.61 12.55
C GLY A 522 -12.10 -8.72 13.77
N GLU A 523 -11.63 -9.13 14.95
CA GLU A 523 -11.75 -8.34 16.19
C GLU A 523 -10.95 -7.03 16.16
N PRO A 524 -9.66 -7.03 15.76
CA PRO A 524 -8.92 -5.80 15.52
C PRO A 524 -9.56 -4.92 14.42
N SER A 525 -10.05 -5.54 13.35
CA SER A 525 -10.65 -4.81 12.21
C SER A 525 -11.89 -4.02 12.62
N ARG A 526 -12.82 -4.64 13.37
CA ARG A 526 -14.02 -3.95 13.83
C ARG A 526 -13.70 -2.79 14.79
N ALA A 527 -12.72 -2.98 15.67
CA ALA A 527 -12.32 -1.95 16.62
C ALA A 527 -11.72 -0.72 15.92
N LEU A 528 -10.88 -0.95 14.90
CA LEU A 528 -10.28 0.11 14.09
C LEU A 528 -11.34 0.92 13.31
N ILE A 529 -12.28 0.24 12.67
CA ILE A 529 -13.35 0.88 11.88
C ILE A 529 -14.21 1.78 12.77
N VAL A 530 -14.59 1.31 13.95
CA VAL A 530 -15.39 2.09 14.90
C VAL A 530 -14.59 3.26 15.46
N ALA A 531 -13.33 3.06 15.86
CA ALA A 531 -12.47 4.12 16.37
C ALA A 531 -12.31 5.26 15.35
N ARG A 532 -12.15 4.93 14.06
CA ARG A 532 -12.06 5.91 12.97
C ARG A 532 -13.31 6.76 12.83
N ARG A 533 -14.49 6.15 12.82
CA ARG A 533 -15.76 6.89 12.72
C ARG A 533 -16.05 7.80 13.91
N LEU A 534 -15.49 7.43 15.06
CA LEU A 534 -15.57 8.23 16.26
C LEU A 534 -14.58 9.43 16.19
N GLY A 535 -13.50 9.34 15.40
CA GLY A 535 -12.43 10.35 15.34
C GLY A 535 -11.47 10.23 16.52
N ARG A 536 -10.26 10.81 16.41
CA ARG A 536 -9.15 10.64 17.39
C ARG A 536 -8.83 9.17 17.63
N VAL A 537 -8.44 8.48 16.55
CA VAL A 537 -8.23 7.03 16.55
C VAL A 537 -7.23 6.62 17.63
N ARG A 538 -6.17 7.40 17.84
CA ARG A 538 -5.13 7.09 18.81
C ARG A 538 -5.64 7.03 20.25
N GLU A 539 -6.55 7.94 20.60
CA GLU A 539 -7.16 7.99 21.93
C GLU A 539 -8.22 6.91 22.11
N ARG A 540 -9.04 6.68 21.08
CA ARG A 540 -10.24 5.85 21.19
C ARG A 540 -10.00 4.38 20.88
N LEU A 541 -9.03 4.05 20.02
CA LEU A 541 -8.74 2.67 19.63
C LEU A 541 -8.40 1.76 20.83
N PRO A 542 -7.54 2.17 21.80
CA PRO A 542 -7.30 1.37 23.01
C PRO A 542 -8.57 1.11 23.82
N VAL A 543 -9.46 2.11 23.92
CA VAL A 543 -10.72 1.98 24.65
C VAL A 543 -11.69 1.05 23.92
N VAL A 544 -11.80 1.18 22.59
CA VAL A 544 -12.63 0.33 21.73
C VAL A 544 -12.10 -1.11 21.74
N LEU A 545 -10.78 -1.33 21.67
CA LEU A 545 -10.18 -2.66 21.86
C LEU A 545 -10.47 -3.22 23.25
N GLY A 546 -10.39 -2.40 24.29
CA GLY A 546 -10.79 -2.78 25.65
C GLY A 546 -12.25 -3.27 25.73
N THR A 547 -13.17 -2.73 24.92
CA THR A 547 -14.57 -3.21 24.89
C THR A 547 -14.73 -4.66 24.41
N LEU A 548 -13.76 -5.19 23.66
CA LEU A 548 -13.75 -6.58 23.19
C LEU A 548 -13.63 -7.54 24.38
N VAL A 549 -12.93 -7.15 25.45
CA VAL A 549 -12.81 -7.95 26.67
C VAL A 549 -14.18 -8.14 27.31
N SER A 550 -14.96 -7.06 27.48
CA SER A 550 -16.32 -7.15 28.04
C SER A 550 -17.23 -8.03 27.20
N GLN A 551 -17.13 -7.94 25.88
CA GLN A 551 -17.89 -8.81 24.99
C GLN A 551 -17.46 -10.29 25.10
N THR A 552 -16.16 -10.54 25.24
CA THR A 552 -15.62 -11.90 25.45
C THR A 552 -16.14 -12.49 26.76
N LEU A 553 -16.18 -11.70 27.83
CA LEU A 553 -16.72 -12.12 29.12
C LEU A 553 -18.21 -12.52 29.02
N LEU A 554 -19.02 -11.69 28.34
CA LEU A 554 -20.43 -12.02 28.11
C LEU A 554 -20.60 -13.28 27.23
N ASN A 555 -19.70 -13.48 26.25
CA ASN A 555 -19.68 -14.71 25.45
C ASN A 555 -19.32 -15.95 26.27
N LEU A 556 -18.40 -15.84 27.23
CA LEU A 556 -18.06 -16.95 28.13
C LEU A 556 -19.25 -17.36 29.01
N VAL A 557 -20.07 -16.41 29.46
CA VAL A 557 -21.30 -16.71 30.20
C VAL A 557 -22.30 -17.48 29.33
N ALA A 558 -22.49 -17.06 28.08
CA ALA A 558 -23.36 -17.77 27.14
C ALA A 558 -22.82 -19.18 26.82
N LEU A 559 -21.51 -19.31 26.64
CA LEU A 559 -20.84 -20.59 26.40
C LEU A 559 -20.97 -21.53 27.61
N ALA A 560 -20.89 -21.00 28.83
CA ALA A 560 -21.13 -21.75 30.06
C ALA A 560 -22.56 -22.32 30.09
N ALA A 561 -23.57 -21.48 29.79
CA ALA A 561 -24.97 -21.91 29.75
C ALA A 561 -25.19 -23.01 28.70
N LEU A 562 -24.63 -22.86 27.50
CA LEU A 562 -24.70 -23.90 26.45
C LEU A 562 -23.97 -25.18 26.85
N GLY A 563 -22.80 -25.04 27.50
CA GLY A 563 -22.06 -26.17 28.05
C GLY A 563 -22.90 -26.95 29.06
N SER A 564 -23.54 -26.26 30.02
CA SER A 564 -24.44 -26.90 30.99
C SER A 564 -25.60 -27.63 30.32
N ILE A 565 -26.22 -27.04 29.29
CA ILE A 565 -27.30 -27.69 28.50
C ILE A 565 -26.78 -28.92 27.76
N MET A 566 -25.61 -28.83 27.14
CA MET A 566 -24.94 -29.96 26.50
C MET A 566 -24.71 -31.10 27.51
N PHE A 567 -24.07 -30.82 28.64
CA PHE A 567 -23.77 -31.85 29.65
C PHE A 567 -25.02 -32.46 30.28
N ALA A 568 -26.12 -31.70 30.40
CA ALA A 568 -27.39 -32.23 30.89
C ALA A 568 -28.13 -33.13 29.88
N THR A 569 -27.78 -33.07 28.59
CA THR A 569 -28.51 -33.76 27.51
C THR A 569 -27.74 -34.92 26.88
N VAL A 570 -26.42 -35.02 27.10
CA VAL A 570 -25.58 -36.11 26.61
C VAL A 570 -25.58 -37.28 27.62
N GLY A 571 -26.08 -38.46 27.22
CA GLY A 571 -26.09 -39.67 28.06
C GLY A 571 -24.71 -40.27 28.36
N LEU A 572 -23.65 -39.81 27.68
CA LEU A 572 -22.26 -40.29 27.79
C LEU A 572 -21.56 -39.94 29.12
N PHE A 573 -22.16 -39.11 29.99
CA PHE A 573 -21.55 -38.63 31.24
C PHE A 573 -22.41 -38.84 32.50
N GLN A 574 -23.26 -39.88 32.54
CA GLN A 574 -23.90 -40.28 33.80
C GLN A 574 -22.82 -40.57 34.86
N GLY A 575 -22.80 -39.80 35.96
CA GLY A 575 -21.85 -39.95 37.09
C GLY A 575 -20.72 -38.92 37.20
N HIS A 576 -20.62 -37.90 36.34
CA HIS A 576 -19.54 -36.89 36.37
C HIS A 576 -20.02 -35.49 36.80
N GLU A 577 -20.67 -35.39 37.96
CA GLU A 577 -21.16 -34.11 38.52
C GLU A 577 -20.05 -33.06 38.69
N THR A 578 -18.80 -33.50 38.92
CA THR A 578 -17.63 -32.64 39.02
C THR A 578 -17.26 -31.92 37.72
N ALA A 579 -17.50 -32.53 36.54
CA ALA A 579 -17.23 -31.90 35.25
C ALA A 579 -18.24 -30.79 34.93
N LEU A 580 -19.52 -31.00 35.29
CA LEU A 580 -20.59 -30.00 35.22
C LEU A 580 -20.26 -28.76 36.08
N VAL A 581 -19.81 -28.98 37.31
CA VAL A 581 -19.36 -27.90 38.21
C VAL A 581 -18.12 -27.20 37.65
N LEU A 582 -17.13 -27.94 37.12
CA LEU A 582 -15.91 -27.35 36.57
C LEU A 582 -16.20 -26.43 35.37
N VAL A 583 -17.11 -26.83 34.48
CA VAL A 583 -17.50 -26.05 33.30
C VAL A 583 -18.33 -24.81 33.67
N GLY A 584 -19.17 -24.91 34.71
CA GLY A 584 -19.90 -23.76 35.25
C GLY A 584 -18.99 -22.77 36.01
N VAL A 585 -17.98 -23.29 36.74
CA VAL A 585 -17.07 -22.49 37.58
C VAL A 585 -15.91 -21.90 36.78
N ALA A 586 -15.40 -22.56 35.74
CA ALA A 586 -14.22 -22.10 34.98
C ALA A 586 -14.38 -20.69 34.37
N PRO A 587 -15.52 -20.30 33.79
CA PRO A 587 -15.75 -18.92 33.31
C PRO A 587 -15.76 -17.89 34.45
N ILE A 588 -16.31 -18.25 35.61
CA ILE A 588 -16.35 -17.42 36.82
C ILE A 588 -14.93 -17.28 37.40
N ALA A 589 -14.15 -18.36 37.40
CA ALA A 589 -12.75 -18.36 37.81
C ALA A 589 -11.86 -17.56 36.84
N ALA A 590 -12.10 -17.62 35.53
CA ALA A 590 -11.41 -16.80 34.53
C ALA A 590 -11.75 -15.30 34.70
N LEU A 591 -13.03 -14.98 34.96
CA LEU A 591 -13.48 -13.63 35.34
C LEU A 591 -12.79 -13.13 36.62
N GLY A 592 -12.74 -13.98 37.64
CA GLY A 592 -12.03 -13.72 38.90
C GLY A 592 -10.55 -13.49 38.69
N LEU A 593 -9.88 -14.33 37.90
CA LEU A 593 -8.46 -14.22 37.58
C LEU A 593 -8.16 -12.91 36.83
N VAL A 594 -8.95 -12.53 35.83
CA VAL A 594 -8.80 -11.26 35.10
C VAL A 594 -9.05 -10.05 36.02
N ALA A 595 -9.99 -10.16 36.96
CA ALA A 595 -10.28 -9.11 37.94
C ALA A 595 -9.22 -9.00 39.07
N LEU A 596 -8.64 -10.11 39.52
CA LEU A 596 -7.65 -10.20 40.60
C LEU A 596 -6.19 -10.15 40.12
N ALA A 597 -5.89 -10.41 38.85
CA ALA A 597 -4.53 -10.34 38.29
C ALA A 597 -3.76 -9.04 38.60
N PRO A 598 -4.39 -7.85 38.65
CA PRO A 598 -3.69 -6.62 39.03
C PRO A 598 -3.25 -6.56 40.50
N LEU A 599 -3.90 -7.32 41.39
CA LEU A 599 -3.52 -7.44 42.81
C LEU A 599 -2.36 -8.42 42.96
N LEU A 600 -2.36 -9.51 42.19
CA LEU A 600 -1.28 -10.50 42.15
C LEU A 600 0.02 -9.92 41.56
N LEU A 601 -0.09 -9.03 40.59
CA LEU A 601 1.05 -8.34 39.95
C LEU A 601 1.49 -7.08 40.73
N ARG A 602 0.89 -6.79 41.89
CA ARG A 602 1.20 -5.64 42.73
C ARG A 602 2.33 -5.91 43.74
N LYS A 603 2.76 -7.17 43.91
CA LYS A 603 3.93 -7.55 44.72
C LYS A 603 5.12 -7.90 43.83
N GLY A 604 6.26 -7.31 44.18
CA GLY A 604 7.39 -7.05 43.28
C GLY A 604 8.02 -8.28 42.64
N THR A 605 8.48 -8.10 41.41
CA THR A 605 9.59 -8.88 40.86
C THR A 605 10.79 -7.96 40.75
N GLY A 606 11.68 -8.04 41.75
CA GLY A 606 12.98 -7.39 41.73
C GLY A 606 13.88 -7.95 40.63
N SER A 607 14.52 -7.03 39.90
CA SER A 607 15.84 -7.03 39.26
C SER A 607 16.45 -8.26 38.55
N ARG A 608 15.83 -9.45 38.48
CA ARG A 608 16.49 -10.66 37.90
C ARG A 608 16.03 -11.12 36.51
N PHE A 609 15.02 -10.48 35.90
CA PHE A 609 14.51 -10.88 34.57
C PHE A 609 14.36 -9.70 33.60
N GLY A 610 15.47 -9.05 33.23
CA GLY A 610 15.48 -7.94 32.26
C GLY A 610 14.91 -8.27 30.86
N ARG A 611 14.86 -9.56 30.48
CA ARG A 611 14.28 -10.01 29.20
C ARG A 611 12.73 -10.07 29.20
N LEU A 612 12.09 -10.06 30.36
CA LEU A 612 10.63 -10.13 30.50
C LEU A 612 9.98 -8.76 30.71
N HIS A 613 10.76 -7.71 30.95
CA HIS A 613 10.26 -6.35 31.17
C HIS A 613 9.35 -5.80 30.03
N PRO A 614 9.66 -6.02 28.73
CA PRO A 614 8.78 -5.59 27.65
C PRO A 614 7.45 -6.35 27.63
N TRP A 615 7.49 -7.62 28.03
CA TRP A 615 6.31 -8.49 28.10
C TRP A 615 5.43 -8.12 29.28
N VAL A 616 6.01 -7.85 30.46
CA VAL A 616 5.29 -7.40 31.66
C VAL A 616 4.66 -6.02 31.43
N ALA A 617 5.37 -5.09 30.77
CA ALA A 617 4.82 -3.78 30.40
C ALA A 617 3.65 -3.91 29.40
N LYS A 618 3.76 -4.76 28.38
CA LYS A 618 2.66 -5.07 27.45
C LYS A 618 1.48 -5.74 28.15
N LEU A 619 1.75 -6.67 29.07
CA LEU A 619 0.71 -7.34 29.87
C LEU A 619 -0.02 -6.32 30.77
N ARG A 620 0.72 -5.40 31.40
CA ARG A 620 0.17 -4.32 32.22
C ARG A 620 -0.70 -3.36 31.39
N ALA A 621 -0.25 -2.99 30.19
CA ALA A 621 -1.03 -2.16 29.26
C ALA A 621 -2.32 -2.87 28.81
N ALA A 622 -2.23 -4.14 28.40
CA ALA A 622 -3.38 -4.97 28.03
C ALA A 622 -4.37 -5.14 29.20
N MET A 623 -3.89 -5.27 30.43
CA MET A 623 -4.74 -5.34 31.63
C MET A 623 -5.41 -3.99 31.96
N ILE A 624 -4.73 -2.86 31.77
CA ILE A 624 -5.34 -1.53 31.93
C ILE A 624 -6.45 -1.33 30.90
N GLU A 625 -6.25 -1.80 29.66
CA GLU A 625 -7.27 -1.81 28.61
C GLU A 625 -8.46 -2.73 28.95
N ALA A 626 -8.20 -3.94 29.46
CA ALA A 626 -9.22 -4.86 29.96
C ALA A 626 -10.07 -4.23 31.08
N ARG A 627 -9.43 -3.52 32.02
CA ARG A 627 -10.13 -2.79 33.11
C ARG A 627 -10.98 -1.62 32.59
N ARG A 628 -10.54 -0.95 31.51
CA ARG A 628 -11.36 0.08 30.85
C ARG A 628 -12.59 -0.53 30.17
N GLY A 629 -12.45 -1.72 29.57
CA GLY A 629 -13.58 -2.49 29.03
C GLY A 629 -14.63 -2.81 30.10
N LEU A 630 -14.17 -3.28 31.26
CA LEU A 630 -15.02 -3.63 32.41
C LEU A 630 -15.82 -2.43 32.99
N LYS A 631 -15.55 -1.18 32.58
CA LYS A 631 -16.36 -0.01 32.96
C LYS A 631 -17.84 -0.15 32.57
N VAL A 632 -18.17 -0.96 31.57
CA VAL A 632 -19.56 -1.30 31.21
C VAL A 632 -20.39 -1.75 32.42
N PHE A 633 -19.81 -2.59 33.27
CA PHE A 633 -20.51 -3.13 34.44
C PHE A 633 -20.68 -2.11 35.57
N ARG A 634 -20.08 -0.91 35.46
CA ARG A 634 -20.35 0.21 36.38
C ARG A 634 -21.66 0.93 36.06
N ASN A 635 -22.19 0.80 34.84
CA ASN A 635 -23.48 1.34 34.42
C ASN A 635 -24.50 0.19 34.34
N PRO A 636 -25.25 -0.10 35.42
CA PRO A 636 -26.07 -1.32 35.51
C PRO A 636 -27.12 -1.42 34.40
N ARG A 637 -27.72 -0.30 33.96
CA ARG A 637 -28.70 -0.28 32.86
C ARG A 637 -28.09 -0.71 31.53
N LEU A 638 -26.94 -0.13 31.14
CA LEU A 638 -26.28 -0.45 29.87
C LEU A 638 -25.60 -1.82 29.91
N GLY A 639 -25.03 -2.21 31.05
CA GLY A 639 -24.45 -3.53 31.26
C GLY A 639 -25.51 -4.65 31.19
N ALA A 640 -26.65 -4.49 31.87
CA ALA A 640 -27.74 -5.45 31.82
C ALA A 640 -28.33 -5.57 30.40
N TRP A 641 -28.51 -4.44 29.70
CA TRP A 641 -28.97 -4.45 28.32
C TRP A 641 -27.98 -5.13 27.37
N ALA A 642 -26.67 -4.85 27.52
CA ALA A 642 -25.63 -5.51 26.73
C ALA A 642 -25.61 -7.02 26.96
N ALA A 643 -25.74 -7.45 28.23
CA ALA A 643 -25.81 -8.87 28.59
C ALA A 643 -27.06 -9.53 28.01
N PHE A 644 -28.24 -8.91 28.16
CA PHE A 644 -29.49 -9.39 27.60
C PHE A 644 -29.41 -9.57 26.07
N MET A 645 -28.93 -8.55 25.35
CA MET A 645 -28.78 -8.62 23.89
C MET A 645 -27.75 -9.66 23.45
N GLN A 646 -26.68 -9.86 24.23
CA GLN A 646 -25.69 -10.89 23.94
C GLN A 646 -26.29 -12.29 24.14
N LEU A 647 -26.97 -12.53 25.26
CA LEU A 647 -27.64 -13.81 25.54
C LEU A 647 -28.75 -14.10 24.52
N LEU A 648 -29.53 -13.09 24.15
CA LEU A 648 -30.54 -13.18 23.07
C LEU A 648 -29.88 -13.57 21.74
N ALA A 649 -28.75 -12.97 21.39
CA ALA A 649 -28.03 -13.33 20.18
C ALA A 649 -27.58 -14.81 20.17
N TRP A 650 -27.09 -15.31 21.31
CA TRP A 650 -26.71 -16.72 21.46
C TRP A 650 -27.93 -17.66 21.43
N ALA A 651 -29.06 -17.28 22.05
CA ALA A 651 -30.30 -18.04 21.99
C ALA A 651 -30.84 -18.15 20.56
N ILE A 652 -30.83 -17.04 19.79
CA ILE A 652 -31.22 -17.03 18.38
C ILE A 652 -30.28 -17.91 17.55
N GLN A 653 -28.97 -17.84 17.80
CA GLN A 653 -28.00 -18.68 17.09
C GLN A 653 -28.14 -20.16 17.44
N TRP A 654 -28.48 -20.49 18.69
CA TRP A 654 -28.80 -21.84 19.12
C TRP A 654 -30.05 -22.36 18.38
N PHE A 655 -31.09 -21.54 18.29
CA PHE A 655 -32.29 -21.89 17.52
C PHE A 655 -31.98 -22.04 16.03
N ALA A 656 -31.11 -21.20 15.45
CA ALA A 656 -30.63 -21.35 14.07
C ALA A 656 -29.93 -22.71 13.85
N CYS A 657 -29.07 -23.14 14.78
CA CYS A 657 -28.41 -24.44 14.72
C CYS A 657 -29.43 -25.59 14.75
N TYR A 658 -30.48 -25.47 15.56
CA TYR A 658 -31.59 -26.43 15.59
C TYR A 658 -32.40 -26.43 14.30
N THR A 659 -32.71 -25.25 13.74
CA THR A 659 -33.40 -25.13 12.45
C THR A 659 -32.64 -25.85 11.33
N LEU A 660 -31.31 -25.82 11.36
CA LEU A 660 -30.48 -26.55 10.39
C LEU A 660 -30.47 -28.07 10.63
N LEU A 661 -30.72 -28.56 11.85
CA LEU A 661 -30.92 -29.99 12.11
C LEU A 661 -32.27 -30.43 11.53
N VAL A 662 -33.33 -29.63 11.72
CA VAL A 662 -34.65 -29.83 11.09
C VAL A 662 -34.53 -29.82 9.57
N ALA A 663 -33.71 -28.92 9.00
CA ALA A 663 -33.49 -28.86 7.55
C ALA A 663 -32.99 -30.19 6.96
N LEU A 664 -32.22 -30.96 7.73
CA LEU A 664 -31.69 -32.28 7.36
C LEU A 664 -32.55 -33.46 7.86
N GLY A 665 -33.69 -33.20 8.51
CA GLY A 665 -34.53 -34.25 9.09
C GLY A 665 -33.88 -34.99 10.26
N LEU A 666 -32.94 -34.36 10.97
CA LEU A 666 -32.22 -34.94 12.10
C LEU A 666 -32.87 -34.65 13.45
N ASP A 667 -33.94 -33.86 13.47
CA ASP A 667 -34.63 -33.34 14.67
C ASP A 667 -35.19 -34.44 15.58
N GLN A 668 -35.58 -35.59 15.02
CA GLN A 668 -36.09 -36.74 15.77
C GLN A 668 -35.01 -37.44 16.61
N LYS A 669 -33.74 -37.34 16.21
CA LYS A 669 -32.59 -37.96 16.90
C LYS A 669 -31.74 -36.94 17.65
N ALA A 670 -31.69 -35.70 17.16
CA ALA A 670 -30.89 -34.61 17.67
C ALA A 670 -31.78 -33.39 17.95
N GLY A 671 -32.25 -33.28 19.20
CA GLY A 671 -33.07 -32.15 19.65
C GLY A 671 -32.26 -30.89 19.99
N LEU A 672 -32.88 -29.97 20.72
CA LEU A 672 -32.26 -28.71 21.14
C LEU A 672 -30.93 -28.90 21.92
N GLY A 673 -30.80 -30.00 22.68
CA GLY A 673 -29.55 -30.35 23.38
C GLY A 673 -28.38 -30.56 22.41
N ALA A 674 -28.60 -31.30 21.33
CA ALA A 674 -27.59 -31.52 20.30
C ALA A 674 -27.20 -30.22 19.58
N ALA A 675 -28.17 -29.34 19.30
CA ALA A 675 -27.89 -28.02 18.74
C ALA A 675 -27.04 -27.15 19.69
N ALA A 676 -27.28 -27.22 21.00
CA ALA A 676 -26.48 -26.51 22.00
C ALA A 676 -25.05 -27.06 22.06
N ALA A 677 -24.91 -28.38 22.01
CA ALA A 677 -23.63 -29.07 22.00
C ALA A 677 -22.79 -28.73 20.77
N VAL A 678 -23.41 -28.68 19.58
CA VAL A 678 -22.71 -28.30 18.35
C VAL A 678 -22.28 -26.84 18.42
N LEU A 679 -23.17 -25.93 18.83
CA LEU A 679 -22.84 -24.52 18.97
C LEU A 679 -21.70 -24.32 19.99
N PHE A 680 -21.69 -25.07 21.09
CA PHE A 680 -20.60 -25.06 22.06
C PHE A 680 -19.28 -25.53 21.44
N ALA A 681 -19.26 -26.72 20.82
CA ALA A 681 -18.05 -27.31 20.24
C ALA A 681 -17.46 -26.46 19.10
N VAL A 682 -18.31 -25.88 18.25
CA VAL A 682 -17.89 -24.96 17.18
C VAL A 682 -17.23 -23.71 17.76
N ASN A 683 -17.78 -23.13 18.83
CA ASN A 683 -17.18 -21.95 19.46
C ASN A 683 -15.89 -22.27 20.25
N VAL A 684 -15.77 -23.48 20.81
CA VAL A 684 -14.53 -23.96 21.45
C VAL A 684 -13.44 -24.20 20.42
N THR A 685 -13.75 -24.88 19.31
CA THR A 685 -12.78 -25.09 18.22
C THR A 685 -12.41 -23.78 17.53
N ALA A 686 -13.33 -22.80 17.53
CA ALA A 686 -13.03 -21.46 17.09
C ALA A 686 -11.91 -20.80 17.89
N VAL A 687 -11.49 -21.30 19.07
CA VAL A 687 -10.34 -20.84 19.88
C VAL A 687 -8.97 -21.26 19.32
N ILE A 688 -8.90 -22.25 18.43
CA ILE A 688 -7.64 -22.72 17.83
C ILE A 688 -7.58 -22.28 16.34
N PRO A 689 -6.75 -21.28 15.97
CA PRO A 689 -6.75 -20.74 14.61
C PRO A 689 -5.93 -21.62 13.66
N ALA A 690 -6.57 -22.59 13.01
CA ALA A 690 -5.90 -23.52 12.09
C ALA A 690 -6.01 -23.11 10.60
N THR A 691 -7.20 -22.69 10.15
CA THR A 691 -7.51 -22.40 8.73
C THR A 691 -8.53 -21.26 8.59
N PRO A 692 -8.61 -20.54 7.44
CA PRO A 692 -9.70 -19.60 7.18
C PRO A 692 -11.07 -20.30 7.35
N SER A 693 -11.99 -19.65 8.07
CA SER A 693 -13.28 -20.23 8.51
C SER A 693 -13.19 -21.56 9.30
N ASN A 694 -12.01 -21.97 9.77
CA ASN A 694 -11.78 -23.27 10.44
C ASN A 694 -12.26 -24.49 9.61
N ILE A 695 -12.19 -24.40 8.28
CA ILE A 695 -12.53 -25.53 7.38
C ILE A 695 -11.75 -26.78 7.81
N GLY A 696 -12.46 -27.90 7.96
CA GLY A 696 -11.95 -29.18 8.45
C GLY A 696 -12.17 -29.36 9.95
N VAL A 697 -11.65 -28.46 10.79
CA VAL A 697 -11.80 -28.53 12.26
C VAL A 697 -13.26 -28.31 12.67
N PHE A 698 -13.95 -27.41 11.98
CA PHE A 698 -15.37 -27.12 12.18
C PHE A 698 -16.24 -28.36 11.91
N GLN A 699 -16.03 -29.03 10.77
CA GLN A 699 -16.75 -30.26 10.44
C GLN A 699 -16.45 -31.39 11.41
N ALA A 700 -15.18 -31.55 11.80
CA ALA A 700 -14.79 -32.56 12.78
C ALA A 700 -15.48 -32.35 14.13
N ALA A 701 -15.64 -31.10 14.57
CA ALA A 701 -16.38 -30.77 15.79
C ALA A 701 -17.86 -31.18 15.71
N CYS A 702 -18.52 -30.87 14.58
CA CYS A 702 -19.90 -31.30 14.34
C CYS A 702 -20.04 -32.82 14.33
N VAL A 703 -19.13 -33.53 13.65
CA VAL A 703 -19.10 -35.00 13.61
C VAL A 703 -18.92 -35.60 15.00
N ALA A 704 -17.95 -35.10 15.78
CA ALA A 704 -17.67 -35.60 17.12
C ALA A 704 -18.87 -35.44 18.07
N VAL A 705 -19.53 -34.28 18.03
CA VAL A 705 -20.70 -34.01 18.88
C VAL A 705 -21.91 -34.81 18.43
N LEU A 706 -22.30 -34.74 17.16
CA LEU A 706 -23.54 -35.36 16.71
C LEU A 706 -23.47 -36.89 16.75
N SER A 707 -22.27 -37.47 16.59
CA SER A 707 -22.07 -38.92 16.80
C SER A 707 -22.37 -39.34 18.25
N ALA A 708 -22.11 -38.49 19.25
CA ALA A 708 -22.47 -38.75 20.64
C ALA A 708 -24.00 -38.72 20.88
N TYR A 709 -24.77 -38.12 19.97
CA TYR A 709 -26.23 -38.14 19.94
C TYR A 709 -26.79 -39.21 18.99
N GLY A 710 -25.97 -40.16 18.52
CA GLY A 710 -26.41 -41.27 17.66
C GLY A 710 -26.66 -40.90 16.20
N ILE A 711 -26.19 -39.74 15.74
CA ILE A 711 -26.22 -39.36 14.32
C ILE A 711 -25.04 -40.03 13.59
N ASN A 712 -25.27 -40.53 12.39
CA ASN A 712 -24.20 -41.14 11.60
C ASN A 712 -23.17 -40.07 11.15
N HIS A 713 -21.95 -40.51 10.83
CA HIS A 713 -20.86 -39.58 10.54
C HIS A 713 -21.10 -38.76 9.26
N THR A 714 -21.84 -39.32 8.28
CA THR A 714 -22.16 -38.67 7.02
C THR A 714 -23.11 -37.49 7.20
N ASP A 715 -24.21 -37.71 7.93
CA ASP A 715 -25.24 -36.70 8.19
C ASP A 715 -24.68 -35.60 9.10
N ALA A 716 -23.85 -35.98 10.09
CA ALA A 716 -23.17 -35.03 10.94
C ALA A 716 -22.14 -34.17 10.17
N PHE A 717 -21.45 -34.76 9.20
CA PHE A 717 -20.53 -34.04 8.31
C PHE A 717 -21.28 -33.11 7.36
N ALA A 718 -22.39 -33.56 6.77
CA ALA A 718 -23.27 -32.75 5.92
C ALA A 718 -23.87 -31.56 6.69
N TYR A 719 -24.31 -31.78 7.93
CA TYR A 719 -24.72 -30.71 8.84
C TYR A 719 -23.60 -29.69 9.05
N GLY A 720 -22.38 -30.14 9.32
CA GLY A 720 -21.22 -29.27 9.46
C GLY A 720 -20.92 -28.43 8.21
N ILE A 721 -21.11 -28.99 7.01
CA ILE A 721 -21.00 -28.25 5.74
C ILE A 721 -22.08 -27.18 5.63
N ILE A 722 -23.35 -27.52 5.86
CA ILE A 722 -24.47 -26.59 5.73
C ILE A 722 -24.34 -25.46 6.77
N LEU A 723 -24.07 -25.79 8.03
CA LEU A 723 -23.88 -24.79 9.08
C LEU A 723 -22.75 -23.81 8.73
N GLN A 724 -21.61 -24.32 8.25
CA GLN A 724 -20.50 -23.45 7.83
C GLN A 724 -20.87 -22.61 6.60
N ALA A 725 -21.59 -23.17 5.63
CA ALA A 725 -22.05 -22.45 4.46
C ALA A 725 -22.99 -21.30 4.84
N VAL A 726 -23.90 -21.52 5.78
CA VAL A 726 -24.79 -20.49 6.32
C VAL A 726 -23.99 -19.43 7.06
N GLU A 727 -23.02 -19.79 7.91
CA GLU A 727 -22.16 -18.83 8.61
C GLU A 727 -21.37 -17.94 7.64
N VAL A 728 -20.77 -18.54 6.61
CA VAL A 728 -20.05 -17.82 5.56
C VAL A 728 -21.02 -16.93 4.78
N ALA A 729 -22.18 -17.45 4.38
CA ALA A 729 -23.20 -16.66 3.69
C ALA A 729 -23.65 -15.45 4.52
N THR A 730 -23.88 -15.61 5.83
CA THR A 730 -24.24 -14.51 6.74
C THR A 730 -23.12 -13.46 6.81
N ALA A 731 -21.87 -13.91 6.90
CA ALA A 731 -20.70 -13.02 6.91
C ALA A 731 -20.61 -12.17 5.63
N PHE A 732 -20.84 -12.76 4.46
CA PHE A 732 -20.84 -12.05 3.18
C PHE A 732 -22.06 -11.14 3.02
N ALA A 733 -23.26 -11.64 3.31
CA ALA A 733 -24.51 -10.91 3.14
C ALA A 733 -24.57 -9.62 3.97
N LEU A 734 -24.06 -9.65 5.21
CA LEU A 734 -24.05 -8.47 6.07
C LEU A 734 -22.76 -7.65 5.95
N GLY A 735 -21.62 -8.33 5.73
CA GLY A 735 -20.31 -7.72 5.72
C GLY A 735 -19.97 -6.97 4.44
N MET A 736 -20.30 -7.52 3.26
CA MET A 736 -19.95 -6.89 1.97
C MET A 736 -20.66 -5.56 1.77
N PRO A 737 -21.99 -5.43 1.99
CA PRO A 737 -22.66 -4.14 1.90
C PRO A 737 -22.13 -3.13 2.93
N SER A 738 -21.76 -3.61 4.11
CA SER A 738 -21.13 -2.77 5.14
C SER A 738 -19.76 -2.27 4.69
N LEU A 739 -18.94 -3.12 4.08
CA LEU A 739 -17.61 -2.77 3.55
C LEU A 739 -17.71 -1.74 2.40
N VAL A 740 -18.64 -1.96 1.47
CA VAL A 740 -18.90 -1.04 0.34
C VAL A 740 -19.44 0.29 0.85
N GLY A 741 -20.35 0.27 1.83
CA GLY A 741 -20.88 1.48 2.49
C GLY A 741 -19.86 2.25 3.34
N GLU A 742 -18.64 1.73 3.50
CA GLU A 742 -17.49 2.42 4.10
C GLU A 742 -16.52 2.99 3.04
N GLY A 743 -16.79 2.79 1.74
CA GLY A 743 -15.89 3.23 0.67
C GLY A 743 -14.52 2.51 0.68
N MET A 744 -14.44 1.34 1.30
CA MET A 744 -13.17 0.61 1.47
C MET A 744 -13.05 -0.53 0.46
N SER A 745 -11.90 -0.62 -0.23
CA SER A 745 -11.57 -1.82 -1.01
C SER A 745 -10.96 -2.90 -0.11
N TRP A 746 -11.09 -4.15 -0.52
CA TRP A 746 -10.46 -5.31 0.13
C TRP A 746 -8.94 -5.16 0.31
N LYS A 747 -8.29 -4.49 -0.65
CA LYS A 747 -6.84 -4.23 -0.64
C LYS A 747 -6.47 -3.21 0.45
N ASP A 748 -7.30 -2.19 0.66
CA ASP A 748 -7.05 -1.13 1.63
C ASP A 748 -7.10 -1.67 3.05
N LEU A 749 -8.07 -2.53 3.35
CA LEU A 749 -8.23 -3.09 4.70
C LEU A 749 -7.03 -3.99 5.08
N LYS A 750 -6.51 -4.76 4.11
CA LYS A 750 -5.33 -5.61 4.30
C LYS A 750 -4.04 -4.81 4.51
N LEU A 751 -3.87 -3.71 3.77
CA LEU A 751 -2.74 -2.79 3.95
C LEU A 751 -2.81 -2.09 5.32
N ARG A 752 -3.99 -1.60 5.71
CA ARG A 752 -4.20 -0.91 6.99
C ARG A 752 -3.96 -1.81 8.22
N ALA A 753 -4.45 -3.06 8.18
CA ALA A 753 -4.23 -4.02 9.27
C ALA A 753 -2.75 -4.36 9.49
N LEU A 754 -1.92 -4.28 8.42
CA LEU A 754 -0.48 -4.54 8.49
C LEU A 754 0.34 -3.32 8.95
N HIS A 755 -0.24 -2.12 8.93
CA HIS A 755 0.46 -0.85 9.18
C HIS A 755 0.17 -0.22 10.56
N ALA A 756 -0.63 -0.88 11.41
CA ALA A 756 -1.15 -0.35 12.68
C ALA A 756 -0.13 -0.20 13.83
N THR A 757 1.17 -0.41 13.59
CA THR A 757 2.18 -0.24 14.67
C THR A 757 2.59 1.23 14.75
N PRO A 758 2.37 1.90 15.90
CA PRO A 758 2.80 3.29 16.07
C PRO A 758 4.32 3.41 15.96
N VAL A 759 4.78 4.52 15.37
CA VAL A 759 6.20 4.90 15.33
C VAL A 759 6.49 5.75 16.56
N GLU A 760 7.54 5.42 17.32
CA GLU A 760 7.98 6.20 18.47
C GLU A 760 9.26 6.96 18.14
N LEU A 761 9.25 8.28 18.38
CA LEU A 761 10.43 9.14 18.26
C LEU A 761 11.24 9.17 19.57
N SER A 762 12.53 9.42 19.45
CA SER A 762 13.56 9.42 20.49
C SER A 762 13.24 10.33 21.67
N VAL A 763 12.63 11.50 21.44
CA VAL A 763 12.20 12.44 22.50
C VAL A 763 11.14 11.81 23.41
N ARG A 764 10.20 11.06 22.83
CA ARG A 764 9.14 10.37 23.58
C ARG A 764 9.67 9.10 24.26
N ALA A 765 10.61 8.40 23.63
CA ALA A 765 11.32 7.28 24.26
C ALA A 765 12.09 7.73 25.50
N ARG A 766 12.72 8.92 25.48
CA ARG A 766 13.41 9.50 26.64
C ARG A 766 12.45 9.98 27.73
N ARG A 767 11.32 10.60 27.38
CA ARG A 767 10.28 10.99 28.35
C ARG A 767 9.65 9.77 29.04
N SER A 768 9.23 8.76 28.27
CA SER A 768 8.67 7.52 28.83
C SER A 768 9.66 6.72 29.68
N ALA A 769 10.97 6.75 29.36
CA ALA A 769 12.01 6.14 30.19
C ALA A 769 12.25 6.91 31.50
N ARG A 770 12.09 8.24 31.52
CA ARG A 770 12.16 9.06 32.75
C ARG A 770 10.91 8.89 33.61
N ASP A 771 9.73 8.97 33.02
CA ASP A 771 8.45 8.82 33.73
C ASP A 771 8.29 7.39 34.31
N GLY A 772 8.93 6.39 33.70
CA GLY A 772 8.99 5.01 34.20
C GLY A 772 10.11 4.72 35.21
N ALA A 773 11.03 5.66 35.44
CA ALA A 773 12.06 5.57 36.47
C ALA A 773 11.67 6.31 37.77
N GLU A 774 10.71 7.23 37.68
CA GLU A 774 10.16 8.00 38.82
C GLU A 774 8.83 7.42 39.36
N ALA A 775 8.34 6.29 38.84
CA ALA A 775 7.11 5.60 39.25
C ALA A 775 7.34 4.11 39.54
#